data_AF-A0A1Q3TK86-F1
#
_entry.id   AF-A0A1Q3TK86-F1
#
_cell.length_a   1.000
_cell.length_b   1.000
_cell.length_c   1.000
_cell.angle_alpha   90.00
_cell.angle_beta   90.00
_cell.angle_gamma   90.00
#
_symmetry.space_group_name_H-M   'P 1'
#
loop_
_entity.id
_entity.type
_entity.pdbx_description
1 polymer ?
#
loop_
_entity_poly.entity_id
_entity_poly.type
_entity_poly.pdbx_seq_one_letter_code
_entity_poly.pdbx_strand_id
1 'polypeptide(L)'
;MITRKALLVVFVLLSLKTISQQVGVVKKKIHIGVVNSHVDKKEFTAMLKLLEKNKNWDYEILDLKKGITATALKRFTHIWYHRTDTTDFDQQELNAGSPIKKFVEEGGNLFLSMESVALLNPWGIETAKFGLRRNLLTDDGFGRPAGFHAFKSHPVFQGMNGGAYTTKRKFDHEVRMTGFFDEAVPATGKVLGIDWTYITYSEKNKILLEYNIGKGTIIAAGAYLYYNSDNYNEEHLRRFTENVFLYSAGLLTSDKKHYWNYEPREFRQANFNLPKLKPAIATRWNLKPPSLTLTKENAGHDFYNLVGRHILWMGTMKGGVEEIWMHPFMALRDLQLGIKEKETVYWLKDLPASVEVTPEYFRRAYKFKNTTIREVYTVAVNEANGVAHLEIEGDDCDELVITYGSNLRYMWPYSSESTGSIEYGYNANINAHLISGQKGALNTVVAYSSSPLFQQIKADEKAGLVNVRANFSLKGEKAFNIYIMGSSSNLGEAVQLYSKNTAAMNNLHEKTSDYYRGLLKGYLNIHTPDSLFNTGYNWALARINQYQQTTPGIGNSLMAGYGTTRSGWGGNQKISGRPGYAWYFGRDAVFTSMAVNAFGDFPVTKDVLETFIRFQDVNGKIYHELTSSGAVHYDASDATPMFVILAAHYLKYSGDLEYIRKRWPAFKKALDFCYSTDTDNDGLIENTNVGHGWIEGGIMLGAHSEIYLTGMWAAALDAGAYMAGYLGLPGKEKYAADAKKVKAIIDRDFWNPKENFFYNGKMIDGSYMPYVTVLAGVPVYMGAVTDAKKAEKVSARFNNSQFSASWGIRMVEDSCFFYDPGNYQDGTVRSLDGGLASLAEYTTGHYRSGYQHIFNSLVQYRFWALGSIQEALNGAVFRPNGVCSNQAWSEGMVIQPAIEGMLGLKPDAMKNRLRLAPYFPWDWEFCNVSNIRMKNASLNMDMKRNGDITTYTFNSGKNFILDFNPVLPLNTAIDAVLVNGKKVKYAKIVKPEGMSLSFSFPVHNGQNVVEIKARGGIGVLPVFTDFKPGDSSSNLQVTAEKIEDNIYTIQTSGTPEKSYDLKIFTRQHIDKVDGAEITKQENNLLFLKLRMSEASGKNKYGSREIRIHFN
;
A
#
# COMPACT_ATOMS: atom_id res chain seq x y z
N MET A 1 -47.37 1.31 -25.44
CA MET A 1 -46.58 0.06 -25.51
C MET A 1 -45.89 -0.17 -26.87
N ILE A 2 -46.09 0.68 -27.89
CA ILE A 2 -45.44 0.55 -29.22
C ILE A 2 -44.19 1.44 -29.36
N THR A 3 -44.06 2.49 -28.55
CA THR A 3 -42.92 3.43 -28.58
C THR A 3 -41.65 2.97 -27.85
N ARG A 4 -41.76 2.01 -26.91
CA ARG A 4 -40.57 1.45 -26.22
C ARG A 4 -39.84 0.36 -27.02
N LYS A 5 -40.52 -0.36 -27.92
CA LYS A 5 -39.87 -1.34 -28.81
C LYS A 5 -39.12 -0.66 -29.97
N ALA A 6 -39.62 0.48 -30.47
CA ALA A 6 -38.93 1.26 -31.49
C ALA A 6 -37.62 1.90 -30.96
N LEU A 7 -37.62 2.42 -29.72
CA LEU A 7 -36.39 2.95 -29.11
C LEU A 7 -35.35 1.85 -28.83
N LEU A 8 -35.77 0.65 -28.44
CA LEU A 8 -34.85 -0.47 -28.18
C LEU A 8 -34.20 -0.99 -29.47
N VAL A 9 -34.95 -1.05 -30.57
CA VAL A 9 -34.42 -1.45 -31.89
C VAL A 9 -33.48 -0.37 -32.46
N VAL A 10 -33.78 0.92 -32.24
CA VAL A 10 -32.87 2.02 -32.62
C VAL A 10 -31.61 2.04 -31.76
N PHE A 11 -31.68 1.73 -30.46
CA PHE A 11 -30.49 1.63 -29.59
C PHE A 11 -29.63 0.39 -29.90
N VAL A 12 -30.24 -0.74 -30.27
CA VAL A 12 -29.52 -1.95 -30.70
C VAL A 12 -28.89 -1.76 -32.09
N LEU A 13 -29.55 -1.04 -33.01
CA LEU A 13 -28.98 -0.69 -34.32
C LEU A 13 -27.92 0.42 -34.23
N LEU A 14 -28.02 1.35 -33.28
CA LEU A 14 -26.98 2.36 -33.00
C LEU A 14 -25.78 1.76 -32.26
N SER A 15 -25.98 0.75 -31.40
CA SER A 15 -24.88 0.02 -30.76
C SER A 15 -24.19 -0.98 -31.70
N LEU A 16 -24.92 -1.55 -32.67
CA LEU A 16 -24.30 -2.31 -33.76
C LEU A 16 -23.62 -1.40 -34.81
N LYS A 17 -24.12 -0.17 -35.04
CA LYS A 17 -23.42 0.84 -35.87
C LYS A 17 -22.20 1.47 -35.20
N THR A 18 -22.15 1.62 -33.88
CA THR A 18 -20.91 2.04 -33.19
C THR A 18 -19.89 0.91 -33.06
N ILE A 19 -20.30 -0.35 -33.27
CA ILE A 19 -19.39 -1.49 -33.41
C ILE A 19 -18.97 -1.71 -34.89
N SER A 20 -19.69 -1.16 -35.88
CA SER A 20 -19.37 -1.33 -37.31
C SER A 20 -18.97 -0.05 -38.08
N GLN A 21 -18.99 1.14 -37.49
CA GLN A 21 -18.49 2.40 -38.10
C GLN A 21 -17.08 2.81 -37.63
N GLN A 22 -16.31 1.86 -37.09
CA GLN A 22 -14.85 1.93 -37.02
C GLN A 22 -14.15 0.96 -38.00
N VAL A 23 -14.89 0.41 -38.96
CA VAL A 23 -14.35 -0.47 -40.00
C VAL A 23 -14.32 0.29 -41.32
N GLY A 24 -13.41 1.25 -41.37
CA GLY A 24 -12.98 1.97 -42.56
C GLY A 24 -11.49 2.31 -42.49
N VAL A 25 -10.71 1.56 -41.71
CA VAL A 25 -9.25 1.57 -41.79
C VAL A 25 -8.90 0.40 -42.68
N VAL A 26 -8.36 0.68 -43.86
CA VAL A 26 -7.64 -0.34 -44.64
C VAL A 26 -6.62 -0.95 -43.67
N LYS A 27 -6.85 -2.17 -43.16
CA LYS A 27 -5.88 -2.88 -42.33
C LYS A 27 -4.63 -3.02 -43.18
N LYS A 28 -3.63 -2.17 -42.94
CA LYS A 28 -2.33 -2.25 -43.59
C LYS A 28 -1.75 -3.60 -43.19
N LYS A 29 -1.80 -4.59 -44.09
CA LYS A 29 -1.29 -5.94 -43.81
C LYS A 29 0.21 -5.80 -43.56
N ILE A 30 0.69 -6.27 -42.41
CA ILE A 30 2.12 -6.22 -42.07
C ILE A 30 2.78 -7.38 -42.81
N HIS A 31 3.63 -7.04 -43.80
CA HIS A 31 4.50 -8.00 -44.50
C HIS A 31 5.95 -7.81 -44.06
N ILE A 32 6.55 -8.86 -43.49
CA ILE A 32 7.85 -8.80 -42.80
C ILE A 32 8.91 -9.60 -43.57
N GLY A 33 10.01 -8.95 -43.96
CA GLY A 33 11.21 -9.65 -44.40
C GLY A 33 12.09 -9.99 -43.20
N VAL A 34 12.21 -11.29 -42.87
CA VAL A 34 13.01 -11.74 -41.72
C VAL A 34 14.37 -12.24 -42.21
N VAL A 35 15.45 -11.59 -41.77
CA VAL A 35 16.81 -11.95 -42.16
C VAL A 35 17.24 -13.25 -41.46
N ASN A 36 17.70 -14.25 -42.21
CA ASN A 36 18.11 -15.57 -41.67
C ASN A 36 19.62 -15.73 -41.46
N SER A 37 20.42 -14.70 -41.74
CA SER A 37 21.88 -14.71 -41.60
C SER A 37 22.28 -14.39 -40.16
N HIS A 38 23.39 -14.97 -39.67
CA HIS A 38 23.98 -14.66 -38.35
C HIS A 38 23.05 -14.84 -37.12
N VAL A 39 22.11 -15.77 -37.22
CA VAL A 39 21.17 -16.15 -36.16
C VAL A 39 21.18 -17.65 -35.95
N ASP A 40 21.14 -18.11 -34.69
CA ASP A 40 21.02 -19.54 -34.38
C ASP A 40 19.73 -20.13 -34.97
N LYS A 41 19.79 -21.37 -35.46
CA LYS A 41 18.66 -22.02 -36.13
C LYS A 41 17.44 -22.17 -35.21
N LYS A 42 17.64 -22.49 -33.93
CA LYS A 42 16.54 -22.66 -32.97
C LYS A 42 15.95 -21.31 -32.60
N GLU A 43 16.80 -20.31 -32.39
CA GLU A 43 16.39 -18.92 -32.19
C GLU A 43 15.52 -18.41 -33.34
N PHE A 44 16.01 -18.56 -34.57
CA PHE A 44 15.28 -18.18 -35.79
C PHE A 44 13.93 -18.89 -35.90
N THR A 45 13.88 -20.19 -35.58
CA THR A 45 12.63 -20.96 -35.58
C THR A 45 11.63 -20.42 -34.54
N ALA A 46 12.11 -20.04 -33.35
CA ALA A 46 11.26 -19.46 -32.31
C ALA A 46 10.71 -18.08 -32.70
N MET A 47 11.52 -17.26 -33.38
CA MET A 47 11.07 -15.99 -33.96
C MET A 47 9.93 -16.20 -34.97
N LEU A 48 10.05 -17.17 -35.88
CA LEU A 48 9.01 -17.43 -36.89
C LEU A 48 7.70 -17.91 -36.23
N LYS A 49 7.79 -18.79 -35.23
CA LYS A 49 6.62 -19.24 -34.45
C LYS A 49 5.87 -18.09 -33.79
N LEU A 50 6.56 -17.03 -33.38
CA LEU A 50 5.93 -15.82 -32.84
C LEU A 50 5.08 -15.13 -33.92
N LEU A 51 5.61 -14.97 -35.14
CA LEU A 51 4.90 -14.34 -36.25
C LEU A 51 3.68 -15.17 -36.69
N GLU A 52 3.81 -16.50 -36.74
CA GLU A 52 2.73 -17.43 -37.12
C GLU A 52 1.50 -17.36 -36.19
N LYS A 53 1.68 -16.93 -34.93
CA LYS A 53 0.57 -16.74 -33.98
C LYS A 53 -0.36 -15.59 -34.39
N ASN A 54 0.10 -14.64 -35.23
CA ASN A 54 -0.70 -13.50 -35.66
C ASN A 54 -1.21 -13.65 -37.10
N LYS A 55 -2.49 -13.98 -37.25
CA LYS A 55 -3.14 -14.21 -38.55
C LYS A 55 -3.19 -12.99 -39.49
N ASN A 56 -2.85 -11.79 -39.01
CA ASN A 56 -2.86 -10.58 -39.83
C ASN A 56 -1.49 -10.23 -40.42
N TRP A 57 -0.47 -11.07 -40.18
CA TRP A 57 0.90 -10.84 -40.62
C TRP A 57 1.32 -11.89 -41.63
N ASP A 58 2.08 -11.46 -42.62
CA ASP A 58 2.80 -12.34 -43.54
C ASP A 58 4.30 -12.13 -43.34
N TYR A 59 5.12 -13.15 -43.61
CA TYR A 59 6.56 -13.01 -43.62
C TYR A 59 7.23 -13.79 -44.74
N GLU A 60 8.38 -13.31 -45.20
CA GLU A 60 9.29 -14.04 -46.08
C GLU A 60 10.71 -14.03 -45.50
N ILE A 61 11.47 -15.07 -45.81
CA ILE A 61 12.88 -15.17 -45.42
C ILE A 61 13.75 -14.35 -46.36
N LEU A 62 14.60 -13.50 -45.80
CA LEU A 62 15.63 -12.75 -46.50
C LEU A 62 17.02 -13.32 -46.23
N ASP A 63 17.71 -13.66 -47.29
CA ASP A 63 19.07 -14.23 -47.25
C ASP A 63 20.06 -13.19 -47.78
N LEU A 64 20.91 -12.64 -46.90
CA LEU A 64 21.88 -11.62 -47.28
C LEU A 64 22.92 -12.15 -48.27
N LYS A 65 23.18 -13.46 -48.30
CA LYS A 65 24.15 -14.08 -49.21
C LYS A 65 23.72 -14.00 -50.67
N LYS A 66 22.42 -13.83 -50.93
CA LYS A 66 21.88 -13.66 -52.29
C LYS A 66 21.97 -12.22 -52.80
N GLY A 67 22.46 -11.30 -51.96
CA GLY A 67 22.43 -9.87 -52.21
C GLY A 67 21.02 -9.30 -52.07
N ILE A 68 20.92 -8.10 -51.50
CA ILE A 68 19.65 -7.38 -51.37
C ILE A 68 19.70 -6.06 -52.14
N THR A 69 18.62 -5.74 -52.85
CA THR A 69 18.47 -4.47 -53.57
C THR A 69 17.28 -3.70 -53.02
N ALA A 70 17.32 -2.37 -53.07
CA ALA A 70 16.21 -1.53 -52.59
C ALA A 70 14.87 -1.89 -53.27
N THR A 71 14.90 -2.23 -54.56
CA THR A 71 13.71 -2.67 -55.31
C THR A 71 13.11 -3.95 -54.75
N ALA A 72 13.94 -4.94 -54.39
CA ALA A 72 13.47 -6.18 -53.80
C ALA A 72 12.78 -5.92 -52.44
N LEU A 73 13.25 -4.95 -51.66
CA LEU A 73 12.70 -4.65 -50.34
C LEU A 73 11.31 -3.97 -50.39
N LYS A 74 10.91 -3.34 -51.51
CA LYS A 74 9.65 -2.59 -51.64
C LYS A 74 8.37 -3.38 -51.36
N ARG A 75 8.42 -4.71 -51.50
CA ARG A 75 7.28 -5.58 -51.19
C ARG A 75 7.00 -5.69 -49.69
N PHE A 76 8.00 -5.42 -48.86
CA PHE A 76 7.87 -5.50 -47.41
C PHE A 76 7.41 -4.18 -46.81
N THR A 77 6.68 -4.30 -45.71
CA THR A 77 6.41 -3.16 -44.83
C THR A 77 7.49 -3.03 -43.76
N HIS A 78 8.04 -4.17 -43.31
CA HIS A 78 9.05 -4.23 -42.27
C HIS A 78 10.19 -5.15 -42.68
N ILE A 79 11.39 -4.83 -42.25
CA ILE A 79 12.54 -5.73 -42.24
C ILE A 79 12.90 -5.99 -40.79
N TRP A 80 13.06 -7.25 -40.42
CA TRP A 80 13.53 -7.63 -39.09
C TRP A 80 14.88 -8.32 -39.22
N TYR A 81 15.92 -7.67 -38.71
CA TYR A 81 17.23 -8.29 -38.54
C TYR A 81 17.49 -8.55 -37.06
N HIS A 82 17.52 -9.82 -36.69
CA HIS A 82 17.89 -10.32 -35.37
C HIS A 82 19.20 -11.07 -35.49
N ARG A 83 20.23 -10.65 -34.77
CA ARG A 83 21.57 -11.25 -34.86
C ARG A 83 22.06 -11.70 -33.49
N THR A 84 22.29 -13.01 -33.34
CA THR A 84 22.87 -13.61 -32.14
C THR A 84 24.34 -13.97 -32.28
N ASP A 85 24.87 -13.96 -33.52
CA ASP A 85 26.29 -14.10 -33.78
C ASP A 85 27.06 -12.96 -33.10
N THR A 86 28.20 -13.24 -32.49
CA THR A 86 29.03 -12.25 -31.77
C THR A 86 30.36 -11.98 -32.47
N THR A 87 30.60 -12.55 -33.66
CA THR A 87 31.79 -12.24 -34.46
C THR A 87 31.69 -10.86 -35.11
N ASP A 88 32.75 -10.43 -35.78
CA ASP A 88 32.75 -9.21 -36.60
C ASP A 88 31.72 -9.31 -37.75
N PHE A 89 31.26 -8.15 -38.22
CA PHE A 89 30.32 -8.07 -39.33
C PHE A 89 30.99 -8.44 -40.66
N ASP A 90 30.31 -9.25 -41.46
CA ASP A 90 30.82 -9.65 -42.77
C ASP A 90 30.51 -8.62 -43.87
N GLN A 91 31.10 -8.82 -45.05
CA GLN A 91 30.93 -7.88 -46.17
C GLN A 91 29.48 -7.84 -46.68
N GLN A 92 28.72 -8.93 -46.56
CA GLN A 92 27.32 -8.98 -46.94
C GLN A 92 26.46 -8.09 -46.03
N GLU A 93 26.72 -8.12 -44.71
CA GLU A 93 26.09 -7.23 -43.73
C GLU A 93 26.42 -5.75 -43.99
N LEU A 94 27.69 -5.45 -44.32
CA LEU A 94 28.11 -4.09 -44.67
C LEU A 94 27.43 -3.59 -45.96
N ASN A 95 27.38 -4.43 -47.00
CA ASN A 95 26.77 -4.11 -48.29
C ASN A 95 25.24 -3.95 -48.22
N ALA A 96 24.59 -4.58 -47.24
CA ALA A 96 23.15 -4.47 -47.00
C ALA A 96 22.72 -3.05 -46.56
N GLY A 97 23.65 -2.22 -46.07
CA GLY A 97 23.36 -0.91 -45.50
C GLY A 97 22.67 0.06 -46.45
N SER A 98 23.25 0.30 -47.63
CA SER A 98 22.70 1.23 -48.61
C SER A 98 21.27 0.87 -49.08
N PRO A 99 20.96 -0.38 -49.49
CA PRO A 99 19.61 -0.75 -49.90
C PRO A 99 18.60 -0.71 -48.74
N ILE A 100 18.99 -1.09 -47.52
CA ILE A 100 18.11 -1.01 -46.33
C ILE A 100 17.84 0.44 -45.95
N LYS A 101 18.87 1.29 -45.94
CA LYS A 101 18.72 2.74 -45.65
C LYS A 101 17.74 3.38 -46.63
N LYS A 102 17.88 3.10 -47.93
CA LYS A 102 16.95 3.57 -48.96
C LYS A 102 15.53 3.05 -48.77
N PHE A 103 15.37 1.78 -48.39
CA PHE A 103 14.06 1.21 -48.07
C PHE A 103 13.37 1.95 -46.92
N VAL A 104 14.11 2.26 -45.85
CA VAL A 104 13.58 3.05 -44.72
C VAL A 104 13.24 4.47 -45.15
N GLU A 105 14.13 5.14 -45.90
CA GLU A 105 13.89 6.48 -46.43
C GLU A 105 12.59 6.59 -47.24
N GLU A 106 12.28 5.55 -48.02
CA GLU A 106 11.07 5.46 -48.85
C GLU A 106 9.78 5.10 -48.06
N GLY A 107 9.87 4.82 -46.75
CA GLY A 107 8.74 4.56 -45.86
C GLY A 107 8.63 3.13 -45.34
N GLY A 108 9.64 2.29 -45.60
CA GLY A 108 9.79 0.99 -44.97
C GLY A 108 10.21 1.11 -43.51
N ASN A 109 9.93 0.08 -42.70
CA ASN A 109 10.29 0.05 -41.29
C ASN A 109 11.37 -1.00 -41.02
N LEU A 110 12.29 -0.71 -40.11
CA LEU A 110 13.37 -1.63 -39.75
C LEU A 110 13.35 -1.93 -38.25
N PHE A 111 13.40 -3.20 -37.89
CA PHE A 111 13.67 -3.64 -36.53
C PHE A 111 15.04 -4.31 -36.48
N LEU A 112 15.99 -3.69 -35.78
CA LEU A 112 17.28 -4.26 -35.45
C LEU A 112 17.25 -4.77 -34.02
N SER A 113 17.72 -5.98 -33.78
CA SER A 113 17.72 -6.57 -32.44
C SER A 113 18.99 -7.36 -32.15
N MET A 114 19.44 -7.26 -30.90
CA MET A 114 20.68 -7.85 -30.39
C MET A 114 21.91 -7.26 -31.08
N GLU A 115 22.80 -8.10 -31.61
CA GLU A 115 24.11 -7.66 -32.12
C GLU A 115 23.99 -6.85 -33.43
N SER A 116 22.86 -6.93 -34.13
CA SER A 116 22.64 -6.19 -35.39
C SER A 116 22.51 -4.68 -35.18
N VAL A 117 22.30 -4.21 -33.94
CA VAL A 117 22.15 -2.77 -33.65
C VAL A 117 23.42 -1.99 -34.03
N ALA A 118 24.61 -2.56 -33.83
CA ALA A 118 25.85 -1.86 -34.12
C ALA A 118 26.08 -1.62 -35.63
N LEU A 119 25.33 -2.29 -36.52
CA LEU A 119 25.38 -2.05 -37.98
C LEU A 119 24.94 -0.63 -38.37
N LEU A 120 24.21 0.08 -37.50
CA LEU A 120 23.85 1.47 -37.74
C LEU A 120 25.08 2.39 -37.92
N ASN A 121 26.23 2.06 -37.29
CA ASN A 121 27.49 2.79 -37.49
C ASN A 121 28.05 2.61 -38.91
N PRO A 122 28.42 1.39 -39.37
CA PRO A 122 28.95 1.19 -40.72
C PRO A 122 27.95 1.51 -41.83
N TRP A 123 26.63 1.48 -41.56
CA TRP A 123 25.61 1.92 -42.52
C TRP A 123 25.46 3.45 -42.61
N GLY A 124 26.20 4.22 -41.80
CA GLY A 124 26.16 5.68 -41.81
C GLY A 124 24.78 6.23 -41.42
N ILE A 125 24.10 5.57 -40.49
CA ILE A 125 22.82 6.01 -39.90
C ILE A 125 23.06 6.68 -38.55
N GLU A 126 23.95 6.11 -37.75
CA GLU A 126 24.37 6.65 -36.45
C GLU A 126 25.88 6.90 -36.48
N THR A 127 26.30 8.12 -36.18
CA THR A 127 27.72 8.51 -36.20
C THR A 127 28.37 8.38 -34.83
N ALA A 128 27.59 8.44 -33.75
CA ALA A 128 28.11 8.16 -32.41
C ALA A 128 28.39 6.65 -32.26
N LYS A 129 29.57 6.31 -31.73
CA LYS A 129 30.00 4.92 -31.62
C LYS A 129 29.18 4.17 -30.56
N PHE A 130 28.62 3.02 -30.92
CA PHE A 130 28.02 2.11 -29.94
C PHE A 130 29.07 1.53 -29.00
N GLY A 131 28.73 1.48 -27.71
CA GLY A 131 29.46 0.71 -26.71
C GLY A 131 28.94 -0.71 -26.60
N LEU A 132 29.72 -1.56 -25.92
CA LEU A 132 29.34 -2.92 -25.54
C LEU A 132 29.57 -3.10 -24.04
N ARG A 133 28.56 -3.59 -23.31
CA ARG A 133 28.68 -4.03 -21.92
C ARG A 133 28.26 -5.49 -21.78
N ARG A 134 28.86 -6.17 -20.81
CA ARG A 134 28.48 -7.52 -20.40
C ARG A 134 28.01 -7.47 -18.97
N ASN A 135 26.93 -8.17 -18.68
CA ASN A 135 26.43 -8.33 -17.32
C ASN A 135 26.05 -9.79 -17.08
N LEU A 136 26.36 -10.32 -15.90
CA LEU A 136 25.87 -11.62 -15.47
C LEU A 136 24.56 -11.40 -14.72
N LEU A 137 23.46 -11.94 -15.24
CA LEU A 137 22.20 -11.95 -14.52
C LEU A 137 22.16 -13.19 -13.61
N THR A 138 22.29 -12.97 -12.31
CA THR A 138 22.13 -13.96 -11.25
C THR A 138 20.75 -13.87 -10.61
N ASP A 139 20.32 -14.93 -9.95
CA ASP A 139 19.11 -14.90 -9.12
C ASP A 139 19.48 -14.90 -7.65
N ASP A 140 19.25 -13.74 -7.06
CA ASP A 140 19.45 -13.51 -5.65
C ASP A 140 18.14 -13.72 -4.84
N GLY A 141 17.20 -14.50 -5.38
CA GLY A 141 15.91 -14.84 -4.77
C GLY A 141 14.68 -14.21 -5.43
N PHE A 142 14.86 -13.34 -6.42
CA PHE A 142 13.78 -12.59 -7.10
C PHE A 142 13.63 -12.97 -8.59
N GLY A 143 14.38 -13.99 -9.03
CA GLY A 143 14.58 -14.36 -10.42
C GLY A 143 15.62 -13.47 -11.11
N ARG A 144 15.57 -13.44 -12.45
CA ARG A 144 16.46 -12.60 -13.28
C ARG A 144 15.69 -11.65 -14.21
N PRO A 145 14.71 -10.86 -13.73
CA PRO A 145 13.90 -10.01 -14.59
C PRO A 145 14.76 -8.87 -15.19
N ALA A 146 14.85 -8.81 -16.51
CA ALA A 146 15.52 -7.75 -17.23
C ALA A 146 14.79 -7.37 -18.51
N GLY A 147 14.94 -6.11 -18.93
CA GLY A 147 14.32 -5.61 -20.13
C GLY A 147 14.47 -4.10 -20.29
N PHE A 148 13.40 -3.45 -20.72
CA PHE A 148 13.41 -2.04 -21.13
C PHE A 148 12.34 -1.23 -20.41
N HIS A 149 12.63 0.04 -20.13
CA HIS A 149 11.61 0.97 -19.64
C HIS A 149 11.70 2.33 -20.33
N ALA A 150 10.57 2.86 -20.79
CA ALA A 150 10.47 4.22 -21.33
C ALA A 150 10.51 5.28 -20.22
N PHE A 151 10.76 6.53 -20.59
CA PHE A 151 10.45 7.63 -19.68
C PHE A 151 8.93 7.75 -19.57
N LYS A 152 8.33 7.35 -18.44
CA LYS A 152 6.87 7.26 -18.23
C LYS A 152 6.15 6.26 -19.15
N SER A 153 5.99 6.56 -20.44
CA SER A 153 5.23 5.71 -21.38
C SER A 153 5.67 5.88 -22.82
N HIS A 154 5.58 4.82 -23.61
CA HIS A 154 5.73 4.88 -25.06
C HIS A 154 4.86 3.79 -25.71
N PRO A 155 4.24 4.01 -26.89
CA PRO A 155 3.37 3.00 -27.53
C PRO A 155 3.99 1.62 -27.74
N VAL A 156 5.32 1.51 -27.85
CA VAL A 156 6.02 0.20 -27.90
C VAL A 156 5.79 -0.64 -26.62
N PHE A 157 5.41 0.00 -25.51
CA PHE A 157 5.07 -0.64 -24.24
C PHE A 157 3.56 -0.65 -23.96
N GLN A 158 2.71 -0.42 -24.96
CA GLN A 158 1.27 -0.42 -24.78
C GLN A 158 0.78 -1.73 -24.16
N GLY A 159 0.06 -1.62 -23.03
CA GLY A 159 -0.42 -2.76 -22.25
C GLY A 159 0.60 -3.38 -21.29
N MET A 160 1.79 -2.79 -21.15
CA MET A 160 2.86 -3.25 -20.22
C MET A 160 3.34 -2.12 -19.29
N ASN A 161 2.51 -1.11 -19.06
CA ASN A 161 2.75 -0.08 -18.04
C ASN A 161 4.07 0.70 -18.19
N GLY A 162 4.49 0.98 -19.43
CA GLY A 162 5.65 1.83 -19.72
C GLY A 162 6.98 1.11 -19.88
N GLY A 163 7.05 -0.18 -19.55
CA GLY A 163 8.24 -1.02 -19.76
C GLY A 163 7.89 -2.48 -20.05
N ALA A 164 8.88 -3.33 -20.23
CA ALA A 164 8.68 -4.77 -20.35
C ALA A 164 9.92 -5.51 -19.86
N TYR A 165 9.73 -6.51 -19.01
CA TYR A 165 10.77 -7.48 -18.68
C TYR A 165 10.77 -8.58 -19.74
N THR A 166 11.41 -8.31 -20.88
CA THR A 166 11.41 -9.25 -22.01
C THR A 166 12.18 -10.54 -21.72
N THR A 167 12.99 -10.58 -20.66
CA THR A 167 13.64 -11.79 -20.18
C THR A 167 13.50 -11.96 -18.66
N LYS A 168 13.16 -13.18 -18.24
CA LYS A 168 13.26 -13.71 -16.87
C LYS A 168 13.61 -15.19 -16.99
N ARG A 169 14.84 -15.48 -17.41
CA ARG A 169 15.29 -16.86 -17.68
C ARG A 169 15.37 -17.70 -16.41
N LYS A 170 15.25 -19.01 -16.58
CA LYS A 170 15.28 -20.00 -15.49
C LYS A 170 16.67 -20.28 -14.91
N PHE A 171 17.73 -19.77 -15.54
CA PHE A 171 19.10 -19.99 -15.13
C PHE A 171 19.94 -18.72 -15.31
N ASP A 172 21.01 -18.65 -14.53
CA ASP A 172 21.98 -17.56 -14.59
C ASP A 172 22.64 -17.52 -15.97
N HIS A 173 22.77 -16.32 -16.53
CA HIS A 173 23.29 -16.18 -17.88
C HIS A 173 23.92 -14.81 -18.08
N GLU A 174 24.91 -14.77 -18.96
CA GLU A 174 25.51 -13.53 -19.42
C GLU A 174 24.60 -12.86 -20.44
N VAL A 175 24.47 -11.54 -20.32
CA VAL A 175 23.83 -10.67 -21.30
C VAL A 175 24.86 -9.73 -21.90
N ARG A 176 24.85 -9.61 -23.22
CA ARG A 176 25.57 -8.61 -23.99
C ARG A 176 24.62 -7.48 -24.34
N MET A 177 25.02 -6.26 -23.98
CA MET A 177 24.25 -5.04 -24.24
C MET A 177 25.02 -4.15 -25.20
N THR A 178 24.42 -3.89 -26.36
CA THR A 178 24.91 -2.91 -27.31
C THR A 178 24.09 -1.63 -27.19
N GLY A 179 24.73 -0.49 -26.95
CA GLY A 179 24.01 0.76 -26.70
C GLY A 179 24.92 1.94 -26.41
N PHE A 180 24.35 2.98 -25.83
CA PHE A 180 25.10 4.14 -25.33
C PHE A 180 25.14 4.12 -23.81
N PHE A 181 26.34 4.25 -23.25
CA PHE A 181 26.59 4.06 -21.82
C PHE A 181 27.18 5.32 -21.19
N ASP A 182 26.92 5.51 -19.89
CA ASP A 182 27.39 6.65 -19.12
C ASP A 182 26.96 7.99 -19.76
N GLU A 183 27.93 8.84 -20.11
CA GLU A 183 27.70 10.14 -20.73
C GLU A 183 27.52 10.04 -22.26
N ALA A 184 27.73 8.87 -22.87
CA ALA A 184 27.52 8.70 -24.29
C ALA A 184 26.02 8.76 -24.63
N VAL A 185 25.69 9.44 -25.73
CA VAL A 185 24.33 9.63 -26.26
C VAL A 185 24.33 9.42 -27.78
N PRO A 186 23.22 8.94 -28.39
CA PRO A 186 23.08 8.85 -29.84
C PRO A 186 23.17 10.25 -30.49
N ALA A 187 23.74 10.35 -31.69
CA ALA A 187 23.87 11.64 -32.38
C ALA A 187 22.55 12.10 -33.03
N THR A 188 21.75 11.15 -33.54
CA THR A 188 20.47 11.45 -34.21
C THR A 188 19.30 10.62 -33.69
N GLY A 189 19.59 9.49 -33.03
CA GLY A 189 18.58 8.61 -32.45
C GLY A 189 17.95 9.20 -31.20
N LYS A 190 16.70 8.79 -30.93
CA LYS A 190 16.03 9.06 -29.65
C LYS A 190 16.12 7.84 -28.75
N VAL A 191 16.31 8.05 -27.45
CA VAL A 191 16.32 6.97 -26.46
C VAL A 191 14.89 6.63 -26.05
N LEU A 192 14.38 5.54 -26.62
CA LEU A 192 13.06 4.99 -26.29
C LEU A 192 13.04 4.31 -24.93
N GLY A 193 14.11 3.61 -24.58
CA GLY A 193 14.17 2.84 -23.36
C GLY A 193 15.59 2.61 -22.85
N ILE A 194 15.67 2.53 -21.53
CA ILE A 194 16.89 2.23 -20.78
C ILE A 194 16.87 0.79 -20.29
N ASP A 195 18.02 0.31 -19.83
CA ASP A 195 18.14 -0.93 -19.08
C ASP A 195 17.31 -0.87 -17.79
N TRP A 196 16.50 -1.90 -17.60
CA TRP A 196 15.67 -2.11 -16.43
C TRP A 196 15.88 -3.53 -15.91
N THR A 197 16.45 -3.64 -14.71
CA THR A 197 16.72 -4.91 -14.02
C THR A 197 16.08 -4.90 -12.64
N TYR A 198 15.20 -5.88 -12.38
CA TYR A 198 14.38 -5.91 -11.17
C TYR A 198 13.74 -4.53 -10.92
N ILE A 199 13.93 -3.88 -9.78
CA ILE A 199 13.36 -2.56 -9.48
C ILE A 199 14.23 -1.37 -9.93
N THR A 200 15.37 -1.61 -10.58
CA THR A 200 16.39 -0.58 -10.83
C THR A 200 16.32 -0.03 -12.25
N TYR A 201 16.16 1.28 -12.36
CA TYR A 201 16.31 2.02 -13.63
C TYR A 201 17.77 2.42 -13.82
N SER A 202 18.43 1.82 -14.81
CA SER A 202 19.80 2.15 -15.17
C SER A 202 19.80 3.25 -16.24
N GLU A 203 19.46 4.49 -15.86
CA GLU A 203 19.29 5.62 -16.81
C GLU A 203 20.52 5.88 -17.71
N LYS A 204 21.71 5.46 -17.27
CA LYS A 204 22.96 5.58 -18.02
C LYS A 204 23.10 4.56 -19.15
N ASN A 205 22.32 3.47 -19.13
CA ASN A 205 22.37 2.38 -20.10
C ASN A 205 21.24 2.53 -21.12
N LYS A 206 21.54 3.16 -22.26
CA LYS A 206 20.58 3.53 -23.31
C LYS A 206 20.60 2.47 -24.40
N ILE A 207 19.68 1.51 -24.32
CA ILE A 207 19.76 0.24 -25.08
C ILE A 207 18.56 -0.03 -25.99
N LEU A 208 17.55 0.84 -25.99
CA LEU A 208 16.44 0.82 -26.94
C LEU A 208 16.30 2.20 -27.60
N LEU A 209 16.46 2.24 -28.92
CA LEU A 209 16.59 3.47 -29.69
C LEU A 209 15.57 3.54 -30.84
N GLU A 210 15.16 4.76 -31.20
CA GLU A 210 14.36 5.06 -32.38
C GLU A 210 15.10 6.02 -33.31
N TYR A 211 15.12 5.70 -34.60
CA TYR A 211 15.56 6.60 -35.65
C TYR A 211 14.41 6.82 -36.64
N ASN A 212 14.26 8.07 -37.10
CA ASN A 212 13.33 8.40 -38.17
C ASN A 212 14.16 8.88 -39.36
N ILE A 213 14.10 8.14 -40.47
CA ILE A 213 14.87 8.43 -41.68
C ILE A 213 13.91 8.47 -42.86
N GLY A 214 13.87 9.61 -43.56
CA GLY A 214 12.86 9.85 -44.60
C GLY A 214 11.45 9.65 -44.04
N LYS A 215 10.70 8.69 -44.59
CA LYS A 215 9.33 8.36 -44.18
C LYS A 215 9.22 7.16 -43.24
N GLY A 216 10.31 6.44 -43.01
CA GLY A 216 10.34 5.19 -42.26
C GLY A 216 10.91 5.34 -40.86
N THR A 217 10.70 4.30 -40.05
CA THR A 217 11.16 4.23 -38.66
C THR A 217 12.07 3.03 -38.47
N ILE A 218 13.16 3.23 -37.72
CA ILE A 218 14.03 2.16 -37.23
C ILE A 218 13.86 2.05 -35.72
N ILE A 219 13.58 0.85 -35.24
CA ILE A 219 13.68 0.49 -33.83
C ILE A 219 14.92 -0.39 -33.65
N ALA A 220 15.78 -0.03 -32.70
CA ALA A 220 17.01 -0.75 -32.42
C ALA A 220 17.06 -1.17 -30.94
N ALA A 221 16.96 -2.47 -30.68
CA ALA A 221 16.95 -3.07 -29.33
C ALA A 221 18.23 -3.88 -29.09
N GLY A 222 19.17 -3.36 -28.31
CA GLY A 222 20.53 -3.91 -28.22
C GLY A 222 20.75 -5.04 -27.21
N ALA A 223 19.69 -5.59 -26.60
CA ALA A 223 19.77 -6.63 -25.57
C ALA A 223 18.43 -7.39 -25.39
N TYR A 224 18.42 -8.38 -24.49
CA TYR A 224 17.22 -8.99 -23.85
C TYR A 224 16.15 -9.66 -24.72
N LEU A 225 16.37 -9.84 -26.02
CA LEU A 225 15.41 -10.47 -26.92
C LEU A 225 15.85 -11.91 -27.25
N TYR A 226 15.60 -12.85 -26.34
CA TYR A 226 15.94 -14.26 -26.51
C TYR A 226 14.67 -15.10 -26.71
N TYR A 227 14.34 -15.46 -27.94
CA TYR A 227 13.11 -16.12 -28.35
C TYR A 227 13.12 -17.64 -28.15
N ASN A 228 14.28 -18.30 -28.21
CA ASN A 228 14.41 -19.75 -27.96
C ASN A 228 14.90 -20.08 -26.53
N SER A 229 14.87 -19.11 -25.62
CA SER A 229 15.27 -19.34 -24.22
C SER A 229 14.06 -19.55 -23.31
N ASP A 230 14.17 -20.51 -22.39
CA ASP A 230 13.20 -20.69 -21.30
C ASP A 230 13.03 -19.39 -20.50
N ASN A 231 11.81 -18.85 -20.48
CA ASN A 231 11.56 -17.51 -19.97
C ASN A 231 10.18 -17.44 -19.27
N TYR A 232 10.15 -17.06 -17.99
CA TYR A 232 8.87 -16.87 -17.29
C TYR A 232 8.03 -15.71 -17.83
N ASN A 233 8.64 -14.81 -18.60
CA ASN A 233 8.02 -13.62 -19.18
C ASN A 233 7.89 -13.70 -20.72
N GLU A 234 7.65 -14.89 -21.28
CA GLU A 234 7.39 -15.06 -22.72
C GLU A 234 6.28 -14.15 -23.27
N GLU A 235 5.25 -13.86 -22.46
CA GLU A 235 4.16 -12.96 -22.87
C GLU A 235 4.62 -11.50 -22.98
N HIS A 236 5.52 -11.03 -22.11
CA HIS A 236 6.15 -9.71 -22.24
C HIS A 236 7.01 -9.63 -23.50
N LEU A 237 7.87 -10.63 -23.73
CA LEU A 237 8.71 -10.70 -24.94
C LEU A 237 7.84 -10.65 -26.20
N ARG A 238 6.80 -11.47 -26.26
CA ARG A 238 5.86 -11.50 -27.38
C ARG A 238 5.18 -10.15 -27.58
N ARG A 239 4.58 -9.60 -26.53
CA ARG A 239 3.84 -8.33 -26.61
C ARG A 239 4.74 -7.17 -27.02
N PHE A 240 5.95 -7.10 -26.49
CA PHE A 240 6.94 -6.08 -26.86
C PHE A 240 7.27 -6.16 -28.35
N THR A 241 7.62 -7.34 -28.85
CA THR A 241 7.94 -7.54 -30.27
C THR A 241 6.74 -7.21 -31.17
N GLU A 242 5.52 -7.58 -30.76
CA GLU A 242 4.30 -7.19 -31.48
C GLU A 242 4.09 -5.69 -31.53
N ASN A 243 4.27 -5.02 -30.39
CA ASN A 243 4.10 -3.59 -30.30
C ASN A 243 5.15 -2.83 -31.12
N VAL A 244 6.38 -3.33 -31.26
CA VAL A 244 7.39 -2.74 -32.14
C VAL A 244 6.87 -2.65 -33.57
N PHE A 245 6.37 -3.76 -34.14
CA PHE A 245 5.84 -3.78 -35.51
C PHE A 245 4.59 -2.93 -35.67
N LEU A 246 3.66 -3.01 -34.71
CA LEU A 246 2.42 -2.22 -34.76
C LEU A 246 2.71 -0.72 -34.62
N TYR A 247 3.65 -0.34 -33.76
CA TYR A 247 4.07 1.05 -33.56
C TYR A 247 4.71 1.63 -34.82
N SER A 248 5.71 0.95 -35.40
CA SER A 248 6.37 1.42 -36.62
C SER A 248 5.42 1.45 -37.82
N ALA A 249 4.39 0.59 -37.85
CA ALA A 249 3.33 0.64 -38.85
C ALA A 249 2.35 1.83 -38.68
N GLY A 250 2.45 2.59 -37.58
CA GLY A 250 1.51 3.65 -37.22
C GLY A 250 0.17 3.15 -36.69
N LEU A 251 0.10 1.89 -36.23
CA LEU A 251 -1.12 1.24 -35.74
C LEU A 251 -1.31 1.37 -34.22
N LEU A 252 -0.27 1.78 -33.48
CA LEU A 252 -0.37 2.13 -32.05
C LEU A 252 -0.21 3.65 -31.87
N THR A 253 -1.30 4.33 -31.52
CA THR A 253 -1.36 5.79 -31.39
C THR A 253 -2.01 6.29 -30.10
N SER A 254 -2.53 5.38 -29.25
CA SER A 254 -3.25 5.78 -28.03
C SER A 254 -2.36 6.41 -26.96
N ASP A 255 -1.10 5.97 -26.88
CA ASP A 255 -0.19 6.35 -25.81
C ASP A 255 0.68 7.54 -26.23
N LYS A 256 0.96 8.44 -25.28
CA LYS A 256 1.86 9.57 -25.51
C LYS A 256 3.29 9.07 -25.72
N LYS A 257 3.97 9.59 -26.75
CA LYS A 257 5.38 9.28 -27.03
C LYS A 257 6.27 10.06 -26.07
N HIS A 258 6.85 9.37 -25.10
CA HIS A 258 7.92 9.92 -24.28
C HIS A 258 9.25 9.26 -24.59
N TYR A 259 10.32 10.03 -24.42
CA TYR A 259 11.70 9.63 -24.64
C TYR A 259 12.52 10.05 -23.43
N TRP A 260 13.55 9.27 -23.12
CA TRP A 260 14.58 9.71 -22.20
C TRP A 260 15.37 10.85 -22.84
N ASN A 261 15.55 11.93 -22.09
CA ASN A 261 16.22 13.14 -22.55
C ASN A 261 17.53 13.35 -21.79
N TYR A 262 18.63 13.52 -22.52
CA TYR A 262 19.97 13.67 -21.98
C TYR A 262 20.63 14.99 -22.38
N GLU A 263 19.84 15.95 -22.89
CA GLU A 263 20.30 17.32 -23.08
C GLU A 263 20.78 17.92 -21.75
N PRO A 264 21.81 18.79 -21.75
CA PRO A 264 22.29 19.45 -20.55
C PRO A 264 21.15 20.13 -19.77
N ARG A 265 21.12 19.91 -18.46
CA ARG A 265 20.12 20.51 -17.59
C ARG A 265 20.39 22.00 -17.43
N GLU A 266 19.46 22.83 -17.87
CA GLU A 266 19.54 24.28 -17.71
C GLU A 266 18.69 24.78 -16.55
N PHE A 267 19.20 25.77 -15.82
CA PHE A 267 18.45 26.54 -14.84
C PHE A 267 18.25 27.96 -15.36
N ARG A 268 17.01 28.32 -15.68
CA ARG A 268 16.71 29.58 -16.34
C ARG A 268 15.83 30.46 -15.47
N GLN A 269 16.31 31.66 -15.17
CA GLN A 269 15.44 32.67 -14.60
C GLN A 269 14.47 33.16 -15.67
N ALA A 270 13.16 33.13 -15.37
CA ALA A 270 12.10 33.42 -16.33
C ALA A 270 11.14 34.50 -15.80
N ASN A 271 10.66 35.33 -16.72
CA ASN A 271 9.58 36.29 -16.47
C ASN A 271 8.24 35.65 -16.87
N PHE A 272 7.53 35.10 -15.91
CA PHE A 272 6.22 34.49 -16.15
C PHE A 272 5.16 35.58 -16.43
N ASN A 273 4.53 35.56 -17.60
CA ASN A 273 3.46 36.50 -17.92
C ASN A 273 2.13 36.02 -17.33
N LEU A 274 1.70 36.64 -16.22
CA LEU A 274 0.50 36.25 -15.47
C LEU A 274 -0.37 37.47 -15.14
N PRO A 275 -1.72 37.31 -15.11
CA PRO A 275 -2.62 38.39 -14.74
C PRO A 275 -2.40 38.85 -13.30
N LYS A 276 -2.66 40.13 -13.03
CA LYS A 276 -2.57 40.69 -11.68
C LYS A 276 -3.63 40.07 -10.77
N LEU A 277 -3.19 39.51 -9.65
CA LEU A 277 -4.04 39.00 -8.57
C LEU A 277 -3.72 39.78 -7.29
N LYS A 278 -4.76 40.27 -6.62
CA LYS A 278 -4.58 40.92 -5.33
C LYS A 278 -4.23 39.86 -4.27
N PRO A 279 -3.12 40.00 -3.52
CA PRO A 279 -2.80 39.07 -2.45
C PRO A 279 -3.92 38.98 -1.41
N ALA A 280 -4.19 37.79 -0.88
CA ALA A 280 -5.04 37.64 0.30
C ALA A 280 -4.35 38.29 1.49
N ILE A 281 -5.07 39.18 2.18
CA ILE A 281 -4.62 39.73 3.45
C ILE A 281 -4.73 38.60 4.48
N ALA A 282 -3.63 38.27 5.16
CA ALA A 282 -3.65 37.31 6.25
C ALA A 282 -4.36 37.94 7.46
N THR A 283 -5.25 37.15 8.07
CA THR A 283 -5.94 37.52 9.31
C THR A 283 -5.61 36.50 10.37
N ARG A 284 -5.73 36.88 11.64
CA ARG A 284 -5.66 35.92 12.75
C ARG A 284 -6.70 34.81 12.56
N TRP A 285 -6.33 33.56 12.80
CA TRP A 285 -7.23 32.42 12.62
C TRP A 285 -8.02 32.12 13.89
N ASN A 286 -9.33 32.00 13.76
CA ASN A 286 -10.17 31.45 14.82
C ASN A 286 -10.22 29.92 14.67
N LEU A 287 -9.32 29.22 15.35
CA LEU A 287 -9.29 27.75 15.33
C LEU A 287 -10.44 27.20 16.17
N LYS A 288 -11.43 26.58 15.52
CA LYS A 288 -12.47 25.80 16.21
C LYS A 288 -11.82 24.64 16.97
N PRO A 289 -12.44 24.12 18.04
CA PRO A 289 -11.96 22.89 18.70
C PRO A 289 -11.77 21.78 17.66
N PRO A 290 -10.57 21.16 17.56
CA PRO A 290 -10.29 20.16 16.53
C PRO A 290 -11.12 18.89 16.73
N SER A 291 -11.25 18.06 15.69
CA SER A 291 -11.95 16.77 15.81
C SER A 291 -11.19 15.79 16.70
N LEU A 292 -9.86 15.81 16.64
CA LEU A 292 -8.93 15.07 17.48
C LEU A 292 -7.72 15.94 17.78
N THR A 293 -7.15 15.80 18.98
CA THR A 293 -5.97 16.57 19.36
C THR A 293 -5.03 15.76 20.24
N LEU A 294 -3.74 15.94 20.02
CA LEU A 294 -2.66 15.52 20.90
C LEU A 294 -1.68 16.67 21.04
N THR A 295 -1.15 16.88 22.24
CA THR A 295 -0.21 17.98 22.52
C THR A 295 1.10 17.45 23.09
N LYS A 296 2.18 18.20 22.85
CA LYS A 296 3.49 17.93 23.45
C LYS A 296 4.18 19.26 23.75
N GLU A 297 4.49 19.50 25.03
CA GLU A 297 5.09 20.75 25.50
C GLU A 297 6.52 20.97 24.99
N ASN A 298 7.27 19.88 24.82
CA ASN A 298 8.65 19.91 24.34
C ASN A 298 8.76 19.14 23.03
N ALA A 299 8.71 19.87 21.92
CA ALA A 299 8.82 19.32 20.58
C ALA A 299 10.20 18.70 20.33
N GLY A 300 10.21 17.42 19.95
CA GLY A 300 11.42 16.70 19.54
C GLY A 300 11.54 16.60 18.02
N HIS A 301 12.44 15.72 17.58
CA HIS A 301 12.60 15.38 16.16
C HIS A 301 11.60 14.31 15.67
N ASP A 302 10.54 14.07 16.42
CA ASP A 302 9.48 13.13 16.02
C ASP A 302 8.78 13.60 14.75
N PHE A 303 8.41 12.65 13.90
CA PHE A 303 7.79 12.88 12.61
C PHE A 303 6.37 13.45 12.74
N TYR A 304 5.99 14.36 11.85
CA TYR A 304 4.60 14.75 11.63
C TYR A 304 4.29 14.77 10.13
N ASN A 305 3.01 14.55 9.81
CA ASN A 305 2.49 14.69 8.46
C ASN A 305 1.09 15.32 8.45
N LEU A 306 0.83 16.12 7.43
CA LEU A 306 -0.50 16.58 7.01
C LEU A 306 -0.73 16.09 5.59
N VAL A 307 -1.91 15.54 5.34
CA VAL A 307 -2.16 14.83 4.09
C VAL A 307 -3.55 15.16 3.55
N GLY A 308 -3.58 15.54 2.28
CA GLY A 308 -4.77 15.58 1.44
C GLY A 308 -4.62 14.66 0.23
N ARG A 309 -5.64 14.51 -0.59
CA ARG A 309 -5.66 13.61 -1.77
C ARG A 309 -4.57 13.90 -2.80
N HIS A 310 -4.02 15.12 -2.82
CA HIS A 310 -3.02 15.55 -3.81
C HIS A 310 -1.77 16.19 -3.18
N ILE A 311 -1.65 16.14 -1.85
CA ILE A 311 -0.56 16.81 -1.14
C ILE A 311 -0.18 16.02 0.12
N LEU A 312 1.12 15.80 0.28
CA LEU A 312 1.73 15.19 1.46
C LEU A 312 2.77 16.19 2.00
N TRP A 313 2.51 16.72 3.18
CA TRP A 313 3.35 17.72 3.85
C TRP A 313 3.97 17.09 5.09
N MET A 314 5.30 17.11 5.21
CA MET A 314 6.02 16.33 6.23
C MET A 314 7.21 17.08 6.83
N GLY A 315 7.54 16.72 8.07
CA GLY A 315 8.76 17.15 8.72
C GLY A 315 8.86 16.65 10.16
N THR A 316 9.57 17.39 11.00
CA THR A 316 9.71 17.10 12.43
C THR A 316 8.96 18.10 13.31
N MET A 317 8.54 17.66 14.49
CA MET A 317 7.80 18.51 15.43
C MET A 317 8.62 19.72 15.90
N LYS A 318 9.95 19.67 15.86
CA LYS A 318 10.83 20.75 16.34
C LYS A 318 10.71 22.05 15.54
N GLY A 319 10.57 21.99 14.22
CA GLY A 319 10.49 23.19 13.40
C GLY A 319 10.67 22.94 11.91
N GLY A 320 10.20 23.89 11.10
CA GLY A 320 10.25 23.85 9.65
C GLY A 320 9.39 22.75 9.02
N VAL A 321 9.61 22.56 7.72
CA VAL A 321 9.04 21.52 6.87
C VAL A 321 10.18 20.90 6.09
N GLU A 322 10.32 19.58 6.16
CA GLU A 322 11.38 18.89 5.44
C GLU A 322 11.00 18.76 3.97
N GLU A 323 9.76 18.32 3.68
CA GLU A 323 9.32 18.01 2.33
C GLU A 323 7.82 18.26 2.13
N ILE A 324 7.47 18.75 0.93
CA ILE A 324 6.10 18.80 0.44
C ILE A 324 6.06 18.08 -0.90
N TRP A 325 5.30 16.99 -0.94
CA TRP A 325 5.06 16.18 -2.12
C TRP A 325 3.69 16.48 -2.71
N MET A 326 3.66 16.70 -4.02
CA MET A 326 2.45 16.78 -4.83
C MET A 326 2.61 15.74 -5.92
N HIS A 327 2.32 14.49 -5.57
CA HIS A 327 2.67 13.32 -6.38
C HIS A 327 2.26 13.51 -7.85
N PRO A 328 3.18 13.25 -8.80
CA PRO A 328 4.36 12.38 -8.66
C PRO A 328 5.69 13.06 -8.28
N PHE A 329 5.71 14.33 -7.82
CA PHE A 329 6.95 15.08 -7.61
C PHE A 329 7.04 15.77 -6.24
N MET A 330 8.28 16.03 -5.80
CA MET A 330 8.58 16.86 -4.63
C MET A 330 8.46 18.34 -5.01
N ALA A 331 7.40 19.00 -4.54
CA ALA A 331 7.11 20.38 -4.87
C ALA A 331 8.07 21.36 -4.19
N LEU A 332 8.39 21.09 -2.92
CA LEU A 332 9.23 21.94 -2.08
C LEU A 332 9.96 21.09 -1.02
N ARG A 333 11.11 21.58 -0.57
CA ARG A 333 11.92 21.01 0.51
C ARG A 333 12.55 22.08 1.38
N ASP A 334 12.92 21.70 2.60
CA ASP A 334 13.71 22.50 3.52
C ASP A 334 13.10 23.90 3.82
N LEU A 335 11.77 23.99 3.95
CA LEU A 335 11.11 25.25 4.31
C LEU A 335 11.38 25.59 5.79
N GLN A 336 12.02 26.72 6.00
CA GLN A 336 12.39 27.23 7.31
C GLN A 336 11.89 28.66 7.48
N LEU A 337 11.33 28.93 8.66
CA LEU A 337 10.96 30.27 9.10
C LEU A 337 11.95 30.73 10.17
N GLY A 338 12.35 31.99 10.07
CA GLY A 338 13.16 32.68 11.06
C GLY A 338 12.62 34.08 11.32
N ILE A 339 12.90 34.62 12.49
CA ILE A 339 12.59 35.99 12.87
C ILE A 339 13.89 36.80 12.91
N LYS A 340 13.86 38.04 12.41
CA LYS A 340 14.98 38.95 12.47
C LYS A 340 14.74 39.97 13.58
N GLU A 341 15.72 40.11 14.47
CA GLU A 341 15.84 41.25 15.38
C GLU A 341 17.08 42.04 14.98
N LYS A 342 16.91 43.30 14.56
CA LYS A 342 18.01 44.12 14.01
C LYS A 342 18.71 43.39 12.84
N GLU A 343 19.96 42.97 13.02
CA GLU A 343 20.76 42.27 12.01
C GLU A 343 20.86 40.74 12.21
N THR A 344 20.33 40.20 13.30
CA THR A 344 20.45 38.77 13.62
C THR A 344 19.17 38.02 13.26
N VAL A 345 19.32 36.89 12.56
CA VAL A 345 18.21 35.97 12.26
C VAL A 345 18.22 34.84 13.28
N TYR A 346 17.11 34.64 13.96
CA TYR A 346 16.85 33.50 14.84
C TYR A 346 15.90 32.53 14.14
N TRP A 347 16.35 31.30 13.89
CA TRP A 347 15.53 30.29 13.23
C TRP A 347 14.57 29.64 14.22
N LEU A 348 13.29 29.49 13.83
CA LEU A 348 12.28 28.92 14.73
C LEU A 348 12.58 27.46 15.09
N LYS A 349 13.21 26.70 14.20
CA LYS A 349 13.65 25.30 14.45
C LYS A 349 14.66 25.16 15.60
N ASP A 350 15.34 26.25 15.97
CA ASP A 350 16.34 26.27 17.04
C ASP A 350 15.74 26.75 18.37
N LEU A 351 14.49 27.21 18.37
CA LEU A 351 13.76 27.61 19.56
C LEU A 351 12.98 26.43 20.16
N PRO A 352 12.81 26.37 21.50
CA PRO A 352 11.88 25.45 22.13
C PRO A 352 10.45 25.70 21.62
N ALA A 353 9.75 24.61 21.31
CA ALA A 353 8.38 24.66 20.80
C ALA A 353 7.48 23.72 21.57
N SER A 354 6.24 24.15 21.79
CA SER A 354 5.11 23.27 22.09
C SER A 354 4.35 22.98 20.79
N VAL A 355 3.77 21.78 20.66
CA VAL A 355 3.02 21.39 19.47
C VAL A 355 1.62 20.90 19.81
N GLU A 356 0.70 21.16 18.87
CA GLU A 356 -0.64 20.58 18.81
C GLU A 356 -0.79 19.86 17.46
N VAL A 357 -1.06 18.55 17.54
CA VAL A 357 -1.21 17.66 16.39
C VAL A 357 -2.69 17.30 16.26
N THR A 358 -3.25 17.61 15.09
CA THR A 358 -4.63 17.29 14.73
C THR A 358 -4.65 16.68 13.32
N PRO A 359 -5.69 15.95 12.91
CA PRO A 359 -5.85 15.53 11.52
C PRO A 359 -5.94 16.71 10.53
N GLU A 360 -6.37 17.88 11.01
CA GLU A 360 -6.80 19.00 10.17
C GLU A 360 -5.73 20.08 10.00
N TYR A 361 -4.90 20.24 11.03
CA TYR A 361 -3.78 21.16 11.07
C TYR A 361 -2.70 20.71 12.05
N PHE A 362 -1.50 21.24 11.88
CA PHE A 362 -0.39 21.08 12.80
C PHE A 362 0.03 22.46 13.30
N ARG A 363 0.10 22.66 14.62
CA ARG A 363 0.45 23.95 15.22
C ARG A 363 1.69 23.85 16.08
N ARG A 364 2.58 24.84 15.97
CA ARG A 364 3.71 25.07 16.87
C ARG A 364 3.62 26.43 17.52
N ALA A 365 3.98 26.50 18.79
CA ALA A 365 4.09 27.76 19.51
C ALA A 365 5.48 27.91 20.11
N TYR A 366 6.09 29.07 19.84
CA TYR A 366 7.43 29.46 20.25
C TYR A 366 7.35 30.68 21.18
N LYS A 367 8.30 30.77 22.10
CA LYS A 367 8.55 32.00 22.87
C LYS A 367 9.89 32.59 22.49
N PHE A 368 9.90 33.86 22.11
CA PHE A 368 11.09 34.65 21.86
C PHE A 368 10.98 35.96 22.64
N LYS A 369 11.72 36.08 23.74
CA LYS A 369 11.60 37.19 24.70
C LYS A 369 10.14 37.37 25.15
N ASN A 370 9.54 38.55 24.91
CA ASN A 370 8.14 38.83 25.24
C ASN A 370 7.19 38.51 24.08
N THR A 371 7.72 38.07 22.94
CA THR A 371 6.96 37.76 21.73
C THR A 371 6.61 36.28 21.67
N THR A 372 5.33 35.99 21.46
CA THR A 372 4.83 34.65 21.16
C THR A 372 4.60 34.51 19.67
N ILE A 373 5.11 33.43 19.10
CA ILE A 373 5.01 33.14 17.67
C ILE A 373 4.29 31.82 17.52
N ARG A 374 3.25 31.76 16.68
CA ARG A 374 2.51 30.53 16.39
C ARG A 374 2.54 30.23 14.91
N GLU A 375 3.02 29.05 14.55
CA GLU A 375 2.91 28.51 13.20
C GLU A 375 1.71 27.55 13.16
N VAL A 376 0.83 27.67 12.17
CA VAL A 376 -0.26 26.72 11.92
C VAL A 376 -0.19 26.28 10.47
N TYR A 377 0.00 24.99 10.24
CA TYR A 377 0.05 24.40 8.90
C TYR A 377 -1.21 23.61 8.65
N THR A 378 -1.80 23.76 7.46
CA THR A 378 -2.98 22.98 7.04
C THR A 378 -2.94 22.74 5.53
N VAL A 379 -3.51 21.63 5.07
CA VAL A 379 -3.53 21.24 3.66
C VAL A 379 -4.97 20.99 3.20
N ALA A 380 -5.27 21.25 1.93
CA ALA A 380 -6.60 20.97 1.40
C ALA A 380 -6.84 19.48 1.29
N VAL A 381 -8.08 19.06 1.62
CA VAL A 381 -8.47 17.65 1.53
C VAL A 381 -8.41 17.16 0.09
N ASN A 382 -8.91 17.92 -0.88
CA ASN A 382 -9.10 17.46 -2.27
C ASN A 382 -8.37 18.30 -3.32
N GLU A 383 -7.45 19.18 -2.92
CA GLU A 383 -6.71 20.05 -3.85
C GLU A 383 -5.20 19.96 -3.57
N ALA A 384 -4.37 20.21 -4.59
CA ALA A 384 -2.91 20.25 -4.46
C ALA A 384 -2.43 21.59 -3.87
N ASN A 385 -2.94 21.96 -2.69
CA ASN A 385 -2.54 23.18 -2.00
C ASN A 385 -2.54 23.06 -0.47
N GLY A 386 -1.81 23.97 0.17
CA GLY A 386 -1.73 24.10 1.62
C GLY A 386 -1.28 25.49 2.03
N VAL A 387 -1.43 25.78 3.32
CA VAL A 387 -1.11 27.09 3.91
C VAL A 387 -0.24 26.90 5.14
N ALA A 388 0.87 27.64 5.19
CA ALA A 388 1.60 27.90 6.42
C ALA A 388 1.22 29.29 6.93
N HIS A 389 0.49 29.32 8.04
CA HIS A 389 0.02 30.51 8.72
C HIS A 389 0.91 30.83 9.91
N LEU A 390 1.20 32.12 10.12
CA LEU A 390 1.99 32.63 11.23
C LEU A 390 1.17 33.68 11.99
N GLU A 391 1.10 33.57 13.31
CA GLU A 391 0.58 34.61 14.21
C GLU A 391 1.69 35.11 15.13
N ILE A 392 1.77 36.43 15.31
CA ILE A 392 2.77 37.07 16.16
C ILE A 392 2.07 37.95 17.19
N GLU A 393 2.42 37.74 18.46
CA GLU A 393 1.94 38.52 19.60
C GLU A 393 3.14 39.08 20.37
N GLY A 394 3.48 40.35 20.13
CA GLY A 394 4.64 41.05 20.69
C GLY A 394 5.38 41.87 19.62
N ASP A 395 6.39 42.64 20.04
CA ASP A 395 7.09 43.61 19.18
C ASP A 395 8.62 43.38 19.13
N ASP A 396 9.12 42.22 19.58
CA ASP A 396 10.57 41.94 19.63
C ASP A 396 11.18 41.53 18.26
N CYS A 397 10.37 41.44 17.21
CA CYS A 397 10.76 40.94 15.89
C CYS A 397 10.46 41.96 14.79
N ASP A 398 11.47 42.32 13.98
CA ASP A 398 11.33 43.30 12.90
C ASP A 398 10.87 42.68 11.57
N GLU A 399 11.41 41.50 11.24
CA GLU A 399 11.18 40.83 9.95
C GLU A 399 10.95 39.32 10.10
N LEU A 400 10.14 38.76 9.21
CA LEU A 400 10.04 37.32 8.96
C LEU A 400 10.99 36.96 7.83
N VAL A 401 11.85 35.97 8.04
CA VAL A 401 12.77 35.41 7.04
C VAL A 401 12.28 34.01 6.67
N ILE A 402 12.11 33.78 5.37
CA ILE A 402 11.64 32.51 4.81
C ILE A 402 12.70 31.96 3.87
N THR A 403 13.07 30.70 4.03
CA THR A 403 13.92 29.97 3.07
C THR A 403 13.32 28.63 2.70
N TYR A 404 13.54 28.18 1.47
CA TYR A 404 13.18 26.84 0.99
C TYR A 404 13.90 26.51 -0.32
N GLY A 405 13.90 25.24 -0.70
CA GLY A 405 14.42 24.74 -1.97
C GLY A 405 13.37 23.98 -2.79
N SER A 406 13.61 23.83 -4.08
CA SER A 406 12.87 22.89 -4.93
C SER A 406 13.75 22.37 -6.07
N ASN A 407 13.68 21.06 -6.31
CA ASN A 407 14.27 20.41 -7.47
C ASN A 407 13.22 19.76 -8.38
N LEU A 408 11.93 19.89 -8.02
CA LEU A 408 10.80 19.27 -8.72
C LEU A 408 11.03 17.77 -9.00
N ARG A 409 11.73 17.09 -8.09
CA ARG A 409 12.20 15.73 -8.31
C ARG A 409 11.00 14.78 -8.42
N TYR A 410 11.00 13.95 -9.46
CA TYR A 410 10.10 12.79 -9.52
C TYR A 410 10.38 11.82 -8.38
N MET A 411 9.32 11.19 -7.88
CA MET A 411 9.47 10.08 -6.94
C MET A 411 10.28 8.95 -7.60
N TRP A 412 11.07 8.24 -6.80
CA TRP A 412 11.78 7.01 -7.19
C TRP A 412 10.91 6.09 -8.08
N PRO A 413 11.46 5.41 -9.10
CA PRO A 413 12.88 5.13 -9.37
C PRO A 413 13.66 6.18 -10.16
N TYR A 414 12.99 7.20 -10.69
CA TYR A 414 13.65 8.28 -11.43
C TYR A 414 14.72 8.98 -10.59
N SER A 415 15.85 9.27 -11.23
CA SER A 415 16.93 10.07 -10.66
C SER A 415 16.49 11.52 -10.42
N SER A 416 17.29 12.29 -9.67
CA SER A 416 17.07 13.73 -9.52
C SER A 416 17.25 14.52 -10.82
N GLU A 417 17.86 13.93 -11.85
CA GLU A 417 18.15 14.57 -13.13
C GLU A 417 17.00 14.40 -14.13
N SER A 418 16.15 13.38 -13.92
CA SER A 418 14.98 13.07 -14.76
C SER A 418 13.94 14.21 -14.89
N THR A 419 13.98 15.22 -14.02
CA THR A 419 13.10 16.40 -14.13
C THR A 419 13.51 17.34 -15.28
N GLY A 420 14.75 17.24 -15.76
CA GLY A 420 15.30 18.10 -16.81
C GLY A 420 15.43 19.56 -16.37
N SER A 421 15.47 20.47 -17.36
CA SER A 421 15.65 21.92 -17.13
C SER A 421 14.54 22.53 -16.27
N ILE A 422 14.91 23.51 -15.44
CA ILE A 422 14.01 24.22 -14.53
C ILE A 422 14.00 25.71 -14.87
N GLU A 423 12.80 26.26 -15.00
CA GLU A 423 12.53 27.68 -15.10
C GLU A 423 12.01 28.19 -13.75
N TYR A 424 12.51 29.35 -13.31
CA TYR A 424 12.15 29.89 -12.01
C TYR A 424 12.12 31.41 -12.00
N GLY A 425 11.35 32.02 -11.10
CA GLY A 425 11.27 33.47 -11.01
C GLY A 425 10.30 33.96 -9.96
N TYR A 426 10.42 35.23 -9.60
CA TYR A 426 9.44 35.94 -8.79
C TYR A 426 8.50 36.74 -9.69
N ASN A 427 7.19 36.62 -9.47
CA ASN A 427 6.18 37.36 -10.20
C ASN A 427 5.44 38.32 -9.25
N ALA A 428 5.63 39.62 -9.47
CA ALA A 428 5.02 40.67 -8.66
C ALA A 428 3.51 40.82 -8.88
N ASN A 429 2.97 40.38 -10.02
CA ASN A 429 1.53 40.46 -10.31
C ASN A 429 0.70 39.58 -9.38
N ILE A 430 1.26 38.47 -8.90
CA ILE A 430 0.58 37.53 -8.00
C ILE A 430 1.30 37.35 -6.66
N ASN A 431 2.36 38.15 -6.42
CA ASN A 431 3.19 38.12 -5.21
C ASN A 431 3.70 36.70 -4.88
N ALA A 432 4.31 36.03 -5.86
CA ALA A 432 4.69 34.62 -5.73
C ALA A 432 6.01 34.26 -6.42
N HIS A 433 6.71 33.28 -5.87
CA HIS A 433 7.76 32.54 -6.57
C HIS A 433 7.14 31.40 -7.37
N LEU A 434 7.63 31.21 -8.59
CA LEU A 434 7.22 30.14 -9.49
C LEU A 434 8.43 29.31 -9.87
N ILE A 435 8.26 27.99 -9.84
CA ILE A 435 9.27 27.01 -10.23
C ILE A 435 8.58 26.00 -11.14
N SER A 436 9.08 25.86 -12.36
CA SER A 436 8.50 25.06 -13.44
C SER A 436 9.56 24.16 -14.04
N GLY A 437 9.26 22.87 -14.20
CA GLY A 437 10.19 21.85 -14.69
C GLY A 437 9.53 20.90 -15.68
N GLN A 438 10.34 20.07 -16.33
CA GLN A 438 9.87 19.14 -17.37
C GLN A 438 9.00 19.82 -18.43
N LYS A 439 9.51 20.92 -19.02
CA LYS A 439 8.81 21.70 -20.06
C LYS A 439 7.41 22.16 -19.63
N GLY A 440 7.27 22.59 -18.37
CA GLY A 440 6.02 23.09 -17.81
C GLY A 440 5.06 22.02 -17.28
N ALA A 441 5.46 20.76 -17.23
CA ALA A 441 4.63 19.71 -16.65
C ALA A 441 4.63 19.78 -15.12
N LEU A 442 5.77 20.01 -14.46
CA LEU A 442 5.86 20.06 -13.01
C LEU A 442 5.94 21.50 -12.54
N ASN A 443 5.03 21.93 -11.67
CA ASN A 443 4.89 23.33 -11.32
C ASN A 443 4.64 23.49 -9.82
N THR A 444 5.41 24.38 -9.19
CA THR A 444 5.21 24.83 -7.81
C THR A 444 5.03 26.34 -7.80
N VAL A 445 4.01 26.83 -7.10
CA VAL A 445 3.76 28.25 -6.85
C VAL A 445 3.75 28.48 -5.34
N VAL A 446 4.56 29.43 -4.88
CA VAL A 446 4.61 29.85 -3.47
C VAL A 446 4.28 31.34 -3.40
N ALA A 447 3.06 31.65 -2.94
CA ALA A 447 2.54 33.02 -2.85
C ALA A 447 2.51 33.52 -1.40
N TYR A 448 2.54 34.84 -1.22
CA TYR A 448 2.59 35.48 0.10
C TYR A 448 1.44 36.46 0.32
N SER A 449 1.03 36.63 1.58
CA SER A 449 -0.03 37.57 1.97
C SER A 449 0.37 39.04 1.90
N SER A 450 1.66 39.35 2.03
CA SER A 450 2.21 40.70 1.91
C SER A 450 3.43 40.72 1.00
N SER A 451 3.76 41.89 0.45
CA SER A 451 4.90 42.04 -0.46
C SER A 451 6.23 41.89 0.30
N PRO A 452 7.23 41.19 -0.26
CA PRO A 452 8.53 41.05 0.37
C PRO A 452 9.27 42.39 0.43
N LEU A 453 9.94 42.66 1.56
CA LEU A 453 10.97 43.71 1.67
C LEU A 453 12.20 43.34 0.84
N PHE A 454 12.50 42.05 0.80
CA PHE A 454 13.59 41.47 0.04
C PHE A 454 13.15 40.10 -0.46
N GLN A 455 13.47 39.76 -1.71
CA GLN A 455 13.37 38.39 -2.20
C GLN A 455 14.53 38.07 -3.13
N GLN A 456 14.94 36.82 -3.10
CA GLN A 456 15.95 36.26 -3.97
C GLN A 456 15.59 34.81 -4.28
N ILE A 457 15.60 34.48 -5.57
CA ILE A 457 15.52 33.12 -6.07
C ILE A 457 16.76 32.83 -6.92
N LYS A 458 17.49 31.77 -6.58
CA LYS A 458 18.77 31.42 -7.22
C LYS A 458 18.86 29.92 -7.46
N ALA A 459 19.38 29.54 -8.61
CA ALA A 459 19.78 28.16 -8.85
C ALA A 459 21.07 27.84 -8.08
N ASP A 460 21.11 26.64 -7.50
CA ASP A 460 22.32 25.94 -7.10
C ASP A 460 22.48 24.75 -8.06
N GLU A 461 23.18 24.99 -9.16
CA GLU A 461 23.35 24.00 -10.23
C GLU A 461 24.08 22.75 -9.75
N LYS A 462 25.03 22.91 -8.81
CA LYS A 462 25.77 21.80 -8.21
C LYS A 462 24.88 20.92 -7.34
N ALA A 463 23.96 21.51 -6.58
CA ALA A 463 22.96 20.77 -5.81
C ALA A 463 21.76 20.33 -6.68
N GLY A 464 21.63 20.86 -7.90
CA GLY A 464 20.56 20.53 -8.84
C GLY A 464 19.18 21.05 -8.40
N LEU A 465 19.13 22.19 -7.70
CA LEU A 465 17.90 22.73 -7.11
C LEU A 465 17.87 24.27 -7.14
N VAL A 466 16.67 24.85 -7.00
CA VAL A 466 16.45 26.29 -6.87
C VAL A 466 16.19 26.63 -5.41
N ASN A 467 16.94 27.57 -4.87
CA ASN A 467 16.81 28.09 -3.51
C ASN A 467 16.10 29.45 -3.52
N VAL A 468 15.22 29.65 -2.54
CA VAL A 468 14.54 30.92 -2.31
C VAL A 468 14.88 31.45 -0.92
N ARG A 469 15.07 32.77 -0.83
CA ARG A 469 15.03 33.53 0.41
C ARG A 469 14.12 34.74 0.23
N ALA A 470 13.23 34.99 1.18
CA ALA A 470 12.42 36.20 1.21
C ALA A 470 12.28 36.74 2.63
N ASN A 471 12.23 38.06 2.77
CA ASN A 471 12.03 38.76 4.02
C ASN A 471 10.77 39.62 3.94
N PHE A 472 10.00 39.66 5.02
CA PHE A 472 8.75 40.42 5.13
C PHE A 472 8.76 41.25 6.40
N SER A 473 8.13 42.43 6.37
CA SER A 473 8.00 43.24 7.57
C SER A 473 7.01 42.61 8.54
N LEU A 474 7.37 42.57 9.83
CA LEU A 474 6.43 42.20 10.89
C LEU A 474 5.87 43.42 11.62
N LYS A 475 6.26 44.64 11.23
CA LYS A 475 5.82 45.88 11.88
C LYS A 475 4.35 46.14 11.57
N GLY A 476 3.51 45.99 12.60
CA GLY A 476 2.06 46.19 12.50
C GLY A 476 1.29 45.00 11.90
N GLU A 477 1.96 43.95 11.41
CA GLU A 477 1.34 42.71 10.95
C GLU A 477 1.19 41.73 12.12
N LYS A 478 -0.03 41.28 12.40
CA LYS A 478 -0.29 40.26 13.45
C LYS A 478 -0.40 38.84 12.90
N ALA A 479 -0.47 38.72 11.56
CA ALA A 479 -0.66 37.46 10.87
C ALA A 479 0.02 37.48 9.49
N PHE A 480 0.56 36.35 9.06
CA PHE A 480 1.20 36.18 7.75
C PHE A 480 0.89 34.79 7.18
N ASN A 481 0.69 34.69 5.86
CA ASN A 481 0.43 33.42 5.17
C ASN A 481 1.42 33.16 4.03
N ILE A 482 1.85 31.90 3.96
CA ILE A 482 2.53 31.32 2.80
C ILE A 482 1.56 30.32 2.17
N TYR A 483 1.16 30.58 0.93
CA TYR A 483 0.29 29.70 0.16
C TYR A 483 1.14 28.87 -0.80
N ILE A 484 0.97 27.55 -0.76
CA ILE A 484 1.76 26.62 -1.57
C ILE A 484 0.79 25.84 -2.45
N MET A 485 0.96 25.92 -3.77
CA MET A 485 0.16 25.21 -4.77
C MET A 485 1.08 24.48 -5.74
N GLY A 486 0.59 23.40 -6.34
CA GLY A 486 1.30 22.78 -7.45
C GLY A 486 0.41 22.04 -8.44
N SER A 487 1.02 21.68 -9.56
CA SER A 487 0.38 20.95 -10.64
C SER A 487 1.41 20.12 -11.39
N SER A 488 1.01 18.91 -11.81
CA SER A 488 1.78 18.05 -12.70
C SER A 488 1.31 18.10 -14.16
N SER A 489 0.42 19.06 -14.48
CA SER A 489 -0.10 19.29 -15.84
C SER A 489 0.47 20.55 -16.47
N ASN A 490 0.24 21.72 -15.84
CA ASN A 490 0.68 23.03 -16.33
C ASN A 490 0.65 24.10 -15.23
N LEU A 491 1.44 25.16 -15.41
CA LEU A 491 1.54 26.26 -14.46
C LEU A 491 0.21 26.98 -14.19
N GLY A 492 -0.63 27.12 -15.22
CA GLY A 492 -1.91 27.82 -15.12
C GLY A 492 -2.87 27.17 -14.13
N GLU A 493 -2.86 25.84 -14.01
CA GLU A 493 -3.66 25.10 -13.03
C GLU A 493 -3.24 25.44 -11.59
N ALA A 494 -1.93 25.44 -11.30
CA ALA A 494 -1.42 25.82 -9.98
C ALA A 494 -1.75 27.28 -9.62
N VAL A 495 -1.66 28.20 -10.58
CA VAL A 495 -2.06 29.61 -10.39
C VAL A 495 -3.57 29.75 -10.18
N GLN A 496 -4.39 28.94 -10.87
CA GLN A 496 -5.85 28.96 -10.70
C GLN A 496 -6.29 28.47 -9.32
N LEU A 497 -5.60 27.50 -8.73
CA LEU A 497 -5.85 27.07 -7.35
C LEU A 497 -5.72 28.25 -6.38
N TYR A 498 -4.73 29.13 -6.59
CA TYR A 498 -4.58 30.35 -5.81
C TYR A 498 -5.67 31.37 -6.10
N SER A 499 -5.90 31.71 -7.37
CA SER A 499 -6.82 32.80 -7.75
C SER A 499 -8.28 32.53 -7.42
N LYS A 500 -8.75 31.29 -7.53
CA LYS A 500 -10.13 30.91 -7.20
C LYS A 500 -10.37 30.82 -5.69
N ASN A 501 -9.35 30.43 -4.93
CA ASN A 501 -9.48 30.13 -3.51
C ASN A 501 -8.81 31.16 -2.59
N THR A 502 -8.35 32.31 -3.10
CA THR A 502 -7.56 33.29 -2.32
C THR A 502 -8.21 33.66 -0.98
N ALA A 503 -9.51 33.97 -0.98
CA ALA A 503 -10.26 34.28 0.26
C ALA A 503 -10.55 33.02 1.11
N ALA A 504 -10.72 31.86 0.48
CA ALA A 504 -11.04 30.60 1.16
C ALA A 504 -9.81 29.93 1.79
N MET A 505 -8.60 30.22 1.32
CA MET A 505 -7.34 29.70 1.87
C MET A 505 -7.08 30.19 3.30
N ASN A 506 -7.56 31.40 3.66
CA ASN A 506 -7.52 31.90 5.04
C ASN A 506 -8.42 31.10 6.01
N ASN A 507 -9.36 30.30 5.49
CA ASN A 507 -10.29 29.49 6.28
C ASN A 507 -10.13 28.00 5.96
N LEU A 508 -8.97 27.59 5.41
CA LEU A 508 -8.75 26.20 5.00
C LEU A 508 -8.87 25.23 6.19
N HIS A 509 -8.41 25.65 7.37
CA HIS A 509 -8.53 24.90 8.63
C HIS A 509 -9.98 24.60 9.01
N GLU A 510 -10.94 25.48 8.69
CA GLU A 510 -12.36 25.24 8.99
C GLU A 510 -12.92 24.13 8.10
N LYS A 511 -12.59 24.17 6.80
CA LYS A 511 -13.05 23.16 5.83
C LYS A 511 -12.47 21.78 6.17
N THR A 512 -11.20 21.71 6.54
CA THR A 512 -10.56 20.45 6.98
C THR A 512 -11.18 19.97 8.29
N SER A 513 -11.42 20.87 9.25
CA SER A 513 -12.14 20.56 10.51
C SER A 513 -13.51 19.94 10.27
N ASP A 514 -14.32 20.55 9.40
CA ASP A 514 -15.66 20.05 9.09
C ASP A 514 -15.60 18.70 8.37
N TYR A 515 -14.60 18.48 7.52
CA TYR A 515 -14.35 17.19 6.86
C TYR A 515 -14.09 16.07 7.87
N TYR A 516 -13.11 16.23 8.77
CA TYR A 516 -12.76 15.16 9.72
C TYR A 516 -13.84 14.92 10.78
N ARG A 517 -14.57 15.97 11.21
CA ARG A 517 -15.80 15.77 12.02
C ARG A 517 -16.84 14.95 11.28
N GLY A 518 -17.05 15.23 9.99
CA GLY A 518 -17.96 14.46 9.13
C GLY A 518 -17.50 13.02 8.98
N LEU A 519 -16.21 12.80 8.79
CA LEU A 519 -15.59 11.48 8.66
C LEU A 519 -15.82 10.62 9.90
N LEU A 520 -15.46 11.11 11.09
CA LEU A 520 -15.59 10.35 12.34
C LEU A 520 -17.06 10.03 12.69
N LYS A 521 -17.99 10.88 12.25
CA LYS A 521 -19.44 10.66 12.40
C LYS A 521 -20.04 9.75 11.33
N GLY A 522 -19.40 9.64 10.17
CA GLY A 522 -19.96 9.00 8.97
C GLY A 522 -19.71 7.49 8.88
N TYR A 523 -18.63 7.01 9.49
CA TYR A 523 -18.20 5.61 9.44
C TYR A 523 -18.44 4.88 10.76
N LEU A 524 -18.22 3.56 10.77
CA LEU A 524 -18.43 2.72 11.95
C LEU A 524 -17.58 3.25 13.12
N ASN A 525 -18.24 3.66 14.19
CA ASN A 525 -17.59 4.18 15.39
C ASN A 525 -17.95 3.33 16.60
N ILE A 526 -16.97 3.09 17.48
CA ILE A 526 -17.13 2.32 18.71
C ILE A 526 -16.81 3.26 19.88
N HIS A 527 -17.80 3.51 20.73
CA HIS A 527 -17.66 4.28 21.96
C HIS A 527 -17.80 3.37 23.18
N THR A 528 -16.78 3.42 24.04
CA THR A 528 -16.59 2.51 25.18
C THR A 528 -16.29 3.31 26.46
N PRO A 529 -16.29 2.68 27.64
CA PRO A 529 -15.79 3.31 28.87
C PRO A 529 -14.28 3.58 28.83
N ASP A 530 -13.52 2.94 27.94
CA ASP A 530 -12.07 3.11 27.81
C ASP A 530 -11.75 4.29 26.87
N SER A 531 -11.29 5.39 27.46
CA SER A 531 -10.95 6.61 26.72
C SER A 531 -9.70 6.48 25.86
N LEU A 532 -8.76 5.60 26.21
CA LEU A 532 -7.57 5.32 25.40
C LEU A 532 -7.98 4.55 24.14
N PHE A 533 -8.85 3.55 24.28
CA PHE A 533 -9.42 2.83 23.14
C PHE A 533 -10.16 3.79 22.21
N ASN A 534 -11.09 4.59 22.74
CA ASN A 534 -11.89 5.52 21.95
C ASN A 534 -11.01 6.52 21.17
N THR A 535 -10.00 7.08 21.84
CA THR A 535 -9.10 8.06 21.23
C THR A 535 -8.25 7.42 20.14
N GLY A 536 -7.64 6.26 20.42
CA GLY A 536 -6.80 5.55 19.45
C GLY A 536 -7.59 5.08 18.23
N TYR A 537 -8.80 4.55 18.43
CA TYR A 537 -9.66 4.07 17.33
C TYR A 537 -10.03 5.22 16.39
N ASN A 538 -10.39 6.39 16.94
CA ASN A 538 -10.70 7.57 16.14
C ASN A 538 -9.47 8.10 15.36
N TRP A 539 -8.29 8.08 15.97
CA TRP A 539 -7.05 8.43 15.28
C TRP A 539 -6.74 7.46 14.14
N ALA A 540 -6.85 6.15 14.36
CA ALA A 540 -6.63 5.15 13.32
C ALA A 540 -7.61 5.33 12.13
N LEU A 541 -8.89 5.62 12.39
CA LEU A 541 -9.85 5.96 11.33
C LEU A 541 -9.44 7.20 10.53
N ALA A 542 -9.01 8.27 11.22
CA ALA A 542 -8.55 9.50 10.56
C ALA A 542 -7.28 9.26 9.74
N ARG A 543 -6.35 8.42 10.22
CA ARG A 543 -5.11 8.08 9.52
C ARG A 543 -5.34 7.21 8.30
N ILE A 544 -6.21 6.19 8.35
CA ILE A 544 -6.56 5.39 7.15
C ILE A 544 -7.00 6.30 6.01
N ASN A 545 -7.81 7.31 6.30
CA ASN A 545 -8.27 8.28 5.30
C ASN A 545 -7.14 9.09 4.67
N GLN A 546 -6.09 9.42 5.43
CA GLN A 546 -4.96 10.21 4.95
C GLN A 546 -4.09 9.43 3.95
N TYR A 547 -4.09 8.09 3.98
CA TYR A 547 -3.38 7.29 2.99
C TYR A 547 -4.05 7.26 1.61
N GLN A 548 -5.33 7.68 1.50
CA GLN A 548 -5.98 7.78 0.20
C GLN A 548 -5.39 8.95 -0.59
N GLN A 549 -4.88 8.63 -1.78
CA GLN A 549 -4.24 9.59 -2.68
C GLN A 549 -4.83 9.47 -4.08
N THR A 550 -4.78 10.58 -4.80
CA THR A 550 -5.18 10.71 -6.20
C THR A 550 -3.97 11.17 -6.99
N THR A 551 -3.32 10.22 -7.67
CA THR A 551 -2.10 10.47 -8.42
C THR A 551 -2.38 10.57 -9.92
N PRO A 552 -1.99 11.69 -10.58
CA PRO A 552 -2.12 11.86 -12.01
C PRO A 552 -1.48 10.71 -12.79
N GLY A 553 -2.22 10.15 -13.75
CA GLY A 553 -1.78 8.99 -14.53
C GLY A 553 -1.97 7.63 -13.85
N ILE A 554 -2.20 7.57 -12.54
CA ILE A 554 -2.45 6.32 -11.79
C ILE A 554 -3.92 6.18 -11.42
N GLY A 555 -4.49 7.17 -10.75
CA GLY A 555 -5.86 7.14 -10.21
C GLY A 555 -5.90 7.26 -8.69
N ASN A 556 -6.95 6.70 -8.09
CA ASN A 556 -7.20 6.73 -6.66
C ASN A 556 -6.80 5.40 -6.03
N SER A 557 -5.98 5.43 -4.98
CA SER A 557 -5.65 4.23 -4.21
C SER A 557 -5.08 4.62 -2.83
N LEU A 558 -4.64 3.64 -2.05
CA LEU A 558 -4.07 3.80 -0.71
C LEU A 558 -2.54 3.68 -0.78
N MET A 559 -1.83 4.72 -0.35
CA MET A 559 -0.38 4.62 -0.14
C MET A 559 -0.06 3.79 1.09
N ALA A 560 1.08 3.09 1.08
CA ALA A 560 1.42 2.17 2.15
C ALA A 560 1.85 2.88 3.44
N GLY A 561 2.69 3.91 3.37
CA GLY A 561 3.19 4.58 4.58
C GLY A 561 3.91 5.90 4.30
N TYR A 562 4.20 6.69 5.34
CA TYR A 562 4.87 7.97 5.17
C TYR A 562 6.17 8.08 5.98
N GLY A 563 7.13 8.78 5.39
CA GLY A 563 8.43 9.15 5.95
C GLY A 563 9.10 10.19 5.06
N THR A 564 10.17 10.83 5.53
CA THR A 564 10.91 11.79 4.68
C THR A 564 11.96 11.07 3.83
N THR A 565 12.34 11.66 2.70
CA THR A 565 13.38 11.07 1.84
C THR A 565 14.73 11.11 2.54
N ARG A 566 15.11 9.97 3.13
CA ARG A 566 16.47 9.72 3.63
C ARG A 566 17.34 9.12 2.51
N SER A 567 18.59 8.80 2.84
CA SER A 567 19.53 8.09 1.94
C SER A 567 18.90 6.81 1.37
N GLY A 568 19.21 6.48 0.11
CA GLY A 568 18.68 5.28 -0.56
C GLY A 568 19.17 3.96 0.03
N TRP A 569 18.42 2.89 -0.27
CA TRP A 569 18.83 1.51 0.03
C TRP A 569 20.19 1.24 -0.60
N GLY A 570 21.13 0.72 0.19
CA GLY A 570 22.50 0.41 -0.27
C GLY A 570 23.33 1.62 -0.71
N GLY A 571 22.90 2.87 -0.47
CA GLY A 571 23.68 4.07 -0.78
C GLY A 571 23.74 4.48 -2.26
N ASN A 572 23.06 3.76 -3.17
CA ASN A 572 23.11 4.00 -4.63
C ASN A 572 22.51 5.35 -5.08
N GLN A 573 21.71 6.00 -4.22
CA GLN A 573 21.27 7.37 -4.43
C GLN A 573 21.51 8.19 -3.17
N LYS A 574 22.18 9.35 -3.33
CA LYS A 574 22.45 10.30 -2.23
C LYS A 574 21.15 10.76 -1.54
N ILE A 575 20.09 10.97 -2.34
CA ILE A 575 18.70 11.16 -1.89
C ILE A 575 17.87 10.15 -2.66
N SER A 576 17.20 9.25 -1.93
CA SER A 576 16.50 8.09 -2.48
C SER A 576 15.31 8.46 -3.38
N GLY A 577 14.71 9.64 -3.18
CA GLY A 577 13.42 9.98 -3.78
C GLY A 577 12.26 9.14 -3.26
N ARG A 578 12.43 8.45 -2.11
CA ARG A 578 11.44 7.57 -1.46
C ARG A 578 10.94 8.22 -0.16
N PRO A 579 9.73 8.81 -0.13
CA PRO A 579 9.22 9.48 1.05
C PRO A 579 8.58 8.43 2.00
N GLY A 580 9.43 7.63 2.67
CA GLY A 580 8.97 6.40 3.30
C GLY A 580 8.43 5.45 2.23
N TYR A 581 7.20 4.96 2.42
CA TYR A 581 6.45 4.15 1.45
C TYR A 581 5.26 4.93 0.86
N ALA A 582 5.47 6.19 0.50
CA ALA A 582 4.47 7.07 -0.12
C ALA A 582 4.18 6.67 -1.58
N TRP A 583 3.84 5.39 -1.78
CA TRP A 583 3.42 4.76 -3.00
C TRP A 583 2.56 3.52 -2.71
N TYR A 584 2.13 2.83 -3.76
CA TYR A 584 1.09 1.83 -3.67
C TYR A 584 1.69 0.42 -3.57
N PHE A 585 1.34 -0.32 -2.53
CA PHE A 585 1.67 -1.73 -2.39
C PHE A 585 0.43 -2.61 -2.57
N GLY A 586 0.55 -3.70 -3.32
CA GLY A 586 -0.56 -4.61 -3.59
C GLY A 586 -1.15 -5.21 -2.32
N ARG A 587 -0.33 -5.88 -1.50
CA ARG A 587 -0.78 -6.55 -0.28
C ARG A 587 -1.24 -5.57 0.81
N ASP A 588 -0.51 -4.47 1.02
CA ASP A 588 -0.84 -3.46 2.04
C ASP A 588 -2.20 -2.82 1.77
N ALA A 589 -2.47 -2.50 0.49
CA ALA A 589 -3.75 -1.96 0.09
C ALA A 589 -4.88 -2.97 0.29
N VAL A 590 -4.64 -4.28 0.16
CA VAL A 590 -5.65 -5.30 0.47
C VAL A 590 -5.95 -5.36 1.96
N PHE A 591 -4.93 -5.49 2.82
CA PHE A 591 -5.13 -5.52 4.28
C PHE A 591 -5.85 -4.26 4.78
N THR A 592 -5.42 -3.09 4.31
CA THR A 592 -6.07 -1.83 4.65
C THR A 592 -7.50 -1.79 4.10
N SER A 593 -7.73 -2.27 2.88
CA SER A 593 -9.06 -2.26 2.26
C SER A 593 -10.06 -3.22 2.92
N MET A 594 -9.61 -4.28 3.59
CA MET A 594 -10.49 -5.11 4.41
C MET A 594 -11.02 -4.31 5.62
N ALA A 595 -10.16 -3.54 6.30
CA ALA A 595 -10.59 -2.59 7.34
C ALA A 595 -11.55 -1.52 6.79
N VAL A 596 -11.24 -0.96 5.61
CA VAL A 596 -12.08 0.04 4.90
C VAL A 596 -13.49 -0.48 4.62
N ASN A 597 -13.61 -1.72 4.15
CA ASN A 597 -14.92 -2.36 4.02
C ASN A 597 -15.59 -2.55 5.38
N ALA A 598 -14.84 -2.97 6.40
CA ALA A 598 -15.36 -3.24 7.74
C ALA A 598 -16.00 -1.99 8.37
N PHE A 599 -15.40 -0.80 8.24
CA PHE A 599 -16.00 0.46 8.71
C PHE A 599 -16.97 1.13 7.72
N GLY A 600 -17.11 0.58 6.52
CA GLY A 600 -18.20 0.91 5.59
C GLY A 600 -17.88 1.94 4.50
N ASP A 601 -16.61 2.12 4.13
CA ASP A 601 -16.18 3.02 3.03
C ASP A 601 -15.89 2.25 1.73
N PHE A 602 -16.92 1.61 1.20
CA PHE A 602 -16.84 0.77 0.01
C PHE A 602 -16.27 1.48 -1.24
N PRO A 603 -16.53 2.78 -1.50
CA PRO A 603 -15.92 3.49 -2.63
C PRO A 603 -14.39 3.45 -2.65
N VAL A 604 -13.73 3.58 -1.50
CA VAL A 604 -12.26 3.53 -1.42
C VAL A 604 -11.73 2.15 -1.82
N THR A 605 -12.36 1.07 -1.37
CA THR A 605 -11.98 -0.28 -1.83
C THR A 605 -12.19 -0.45 -3.34
N LYS A 606 -13.27 0.11 -3.89
CA LYS A 606 -13.52 0.05 -5.34
C LYS A 606 -12.43 0.77 -6.13
N ASP A 607 -11.98 1.92 -5.66
CA ASP A 607 -10.86 2.66 -6.23
C ASP A 607 -9.55 1.84 -6.23
N VAL A 608 -9.26 1.13 -5.13
CA VAL A 608 -8.12 0.20 -5.03
C VAL A 608 -8.25 -0.94 -6.06
N LEU A 609 -9.41 -1.58 -6.17
CA LEU A 609 -9.65 -2.66 -7.15
C LEU A 609 -9.50 -2.15 -8.59
N GLU A 610 -9.96 -0.93 -8.90
CA GLU A 610 -9.79 -0.33 -10.22
C GLU A 610 -8.31 -0.04 -10.54
N THR A 611 -7.53 0.42 -9.55
CA THR A 611 -6.09 0.61 -9.71
C THR A 611 -5.38 -0.72 -9.95
N PHE A 612 -5.72 -1.78 -9.22
CA PHE A 612 -5.20 -3.14 -9.48
C PHE A 612 -5.52 -3.63 -10.89
N ILE A 613 -6.75 -3.44 -11.37
CA ILE A 613 -7.15 -3.85 -12.72
C ILE A 613 -6.40 -3.04 -13.78
N ARG A 614 -6.23 -1.74 -13.57
CA ARG A 614 -5.51 -0.86 -14.50
C ARG A 614 -4.05 -1.27 -14.68
N PHE A 615 -3.40 -1.67 -13.59
CA PHE A 615 -2.00 -2.09 -13.57
C PHE A 615 -1.85 -3.61 -13.46
N GLN A 616 -2.87 -4.40 -13.81
CA GLN A 616 -2.75 -5.86 -13.86
C GLN A 616 -1.79 -6.24 -15.00
N ASP A 617 -0.81 -7.10 -14.71
CA ASP A 617 0.18 -7.50 -15.69
C ASP A 617 -0.44 -8.29 -16.86
N VAL A 618 0.28 -8.37 -17.97
CA VAL A 618 -0.15 -9.12 -19.16
C VAL A 618 -0.42 -10.60 -18.87
N ASN A 619 0.25 -11.20 -17.88
CA ASN A 619 0.03 -12.57 -17.43
C ASN A 619 -1.09 -12.72 -16.35
N GLY A 620 -1.57 -11.63 -15.76
CA GLY A 620 -2.62 -11.64 -14.72
C GLY A 620 -2.18 -11.26 -13.31
N LYS A 621 -0.87 -11.08 -13.07
CA LYS A 621 -0.32 -10.65 -11.77
C LYS A 621 -0.85 -9.28 -11.33
N ILE A 622 -1.01 -9.13 -10.02
CA ILE A 622 -1.13 -7.82 -9.36
C ILE A 622 0.23 -7.38 -8.86
N TYR A 623 0.51 -6.09 -8.95
CA TYR A 623 1.81 -5.53 -8.59
C TYR A 623 2.13 -5.73 -7.11
N HIS A 624 3.42 -5.92 -6.81
CA HIS A 624 3.93 -5.74 -5.47
C HIS A 624 3.99 -4.24 -5.15
N GLU A 625 4.70 -3.48 -5.99
CA GLU A 625 4.90 -2.04 -5.84
C GLU A 625 4.48 -1.30 -7.10
N LEU A 626 3.78 -0.18 -6.93
CA LEU A 626 3.49 0.82 -7.95
C LEU A 626 3.87 2.20 -7.40
N THR A 627 4.90 2.81 -7.97
CA THR A 627 5.38 4.12 -7.55
C THR A 627 4.42 5.23 -7.98
N SER A 628 4.38 6.35 -7.25
CA SER A 628 3.56 7.50 -7.69
C SER A 628 4.01 8.07 -9.04
N SER A 629 5.26 7.83 -9.46
CA SER A 629 5.80 8.20 -10.76
C SER A 629 5.45 7.21 -11.89
N GLY A 630 4.71 6.14 -11.58
CA GLY A 630 4.14 5.19 -12.54
C GLY A 630 5.00 3.96 -12.84
N ALA A 631 6.11 3.76 -12.12
CA ALA A 631 6.91 2.53 -12.24
C ALA A 631 6.23 1.39 -11.48
N VAL A 632 6.16 0.21 -12.08
CA VAL A 632 5.42 -0.94 -11.52
C VAL A 632 6.26 -2.21 -11.52
N HIS A 633 6.08 -3.03 -10.49
CA HIS A 633 6.85 -4.24 -10.24
C HIS A 633 5.97 -5.39 -9.70
N TYR A 634 6.30 -6.65 -10.04
CA TYR A 634 5.43 -7.82 -9.86
C TYR A 634 6.15 -9.08 -9.33
N ASP A 635 6.61 -9.04 -8.07
CA ASP A 635 7.31 -10.15 -7.40
C ASP A 635 6.66 -10.64 -6.10
N ALA A 636 5.53 -10.06 -5.68
CA ALA A 636 4.75 -10.54 -4.55
C ALA A 636 3.78 -11.64 -5.00
N SER A 637 3.98 -12.84 -4.48
CA SER A 637 3.20 -14.03 -4.85
C SER A 637 1.80 -14.03 -4.25
N ASP A 638 1.61 -13.32 -3.14
CA ASP A 638 0.35 -13.21 -2.41
C ASP A 638 -0.56 -12.08 -2.91
N ALA A 639 -0.03 -11.03 -3.53
CA ALA A 639 -0.83 -9.89 -4.01
C ALA A 639 -1.94 -10.33 -4.99
N THR A 640 -1.66 -11.30 -5.85
CA THR A 640 -2.60 -11.78 -6.87
C THR A 640 -3.78 -12.59 -6.29
N PRO A 641 -3.59 -13.60 -5.42
CA PRO A 641 -4.72 -14.25 -4.74
C PRO A 641 -5.45 -13.28 -3.80
N MET A 642 -4.75 -12.37 -3.11
CA MET A 642 -5.35 -11.37 -2.23
C MET A 642 -6.30 -10.41 -2.95
N PHE A 643 -6.03 -10.06 -4.22
CA PHE A 643 -6.93 -9.29 -5.05
C PHE A 643 -8.30 -9.96 -5.25
N VAL A 644 -8.32 -11.29 -5.43
CA VAL A 644 -9.56 -12.07 -5.56
C VAL A 644 -10.30 -12.14 -4.22
N ILE A 645 -9.58 -12.30 -3.11
CA ILE A 645 -10.15 -12.25 -1.75
C ILE A 645 -10.82 -10.90 -1.50
N LEU A 646 -10.13 -9.79 -1.80
CA LEU A 646 -10.66 -8.44 -1.61
C LEU A 646 -11.93 -8.20 -2.43
N ALA A 647 -11.99 -8.69 -3.67
CA ALA A 647 -13.17 -8.58 -4.51
C ALA A 647 -14.40 -9.28 -3.90
N ALA A 648 -14.22 -10.50 -3.37
CA ALA A 648 -15.30 -11.20 -2.68
C ALA A 648 -15.65 -10.55 -1.34
N HIS A 649 -14.66 -10.04 -0.60
CA HIS A 649 -14.87 -9.26 0.63
C HIS A 649 -15.72 -8.02 0.35
N TYR A 650 -15.34 -7.23 -0.66
CA TYR A 650 -16.10 -6.09 -1.15
C TYR A 650 -17.53 -6.48 -1.53
N LEU A 651 -17.73 -7.61 -2.23
CA LEU A 651 -19.08 -8.08 -2.60
C LEU A 651 -19.93 -8.46 -1.39
N LYS A 652 -19.33 -9.13 -0.38
CA LYS A 652 -20.01 -9.51 0.87
C LYS A 652 -20.47 -8.30 1.67
N TYR A 653 -19.71 -7.21 1.65
CA TYR A 653 -20.04 -5.97 2.37
C TYR A 653 -20.95 -5.03 1.56
N SER A 654 -20.61 -4.73 0.31
CA SER A 654 -21.30 -3.72 -0.53
C SER A 654 -22.51 -4.28 -1.28
N GLY A 655 -22.51 -5.57 -1.61
CA GLY A 655 -23.50 -6.18 -2.50
C GLY A 655 -23.43 -5.72 -3.97
N ASP A 656 -22.35 -5.06 -4.41
CA ASP A 656 -22.18 -4.56 -5.78
C ASP A 656 -21.81 -5.68 -6.78
N LEU A 657 -22.81 -6.54 -7.08
CA LEU A 657 -22.66 -7.65 -8.01
C LEU A 657 -22.43 -7.20 -9.46
N GLU A 658 -22.95 -6.02 -9.85
CA GLU A 658 -22.78 -5.49 -11.20
C GLU A 658 -21.32 -5.14 -11.48
N TYR A 659 -20.66 -4.51 -10.52
CA TYR A 659 -19.23 -4.27 -10.58
C TYR A 659 -18.43 -5.57 -10.74
N ILE A 660 -18.69 -6.54 -9.88
CA ILE A 660 -18.02 -7.85 -9.92
C ILE A 660 -18.24 -8.55 -11.27
N ARG A 661 -19.46 -8.47 -11.83
CA ARG A 661 -19.77 -9.00 -13.17
C ARG A 661 -18.94 -8.32 -14.26
N LYS A 662 -18.88 -6.99 -14.24
CA LYS A 662 -18.15 -6.19 -15.23
C LYS A 662 -16.64 -6.46 -15.18
N ARG A 663 -16.09 -6.66 -13.98
CA ARG A 663 -14.65 -6.86 -13.77
C ARG A 663 -14.21 -8.32 -13.64
N TRP A 664 -15.14 -9.28 -13.75
CA TRP A 664 -14.85 -10.71 -13.72
C TRP A 664 -13.67 -11.16 -14.60
N PRO A 665 -13.48 -10.67 -15.84
CA PRO A 665 -12.33 -11.05 -16.65
C PRO A 665 -10.98 -10.81 -15.96
N ALA A 666 -10.84 -9.74 -15.17
CA ALA A 666 -9.60 -9.44 -14.44
C ALA A 666 -9.40 -10.40 -13.26
N PHE A 667 -10.45 -10.71 -12.49
CA PHE A 667 -10.39 -11.68 -11.40
C PHE A 667 -10.10 -13.10 -11.91
N LYS A 668 -10.72 -13.49 -13.03
CA LYS A 668 -10.44 -14.76 -13.68
C LYS A 668 -8.99 -14.84 -14.14
N LYS A 669 -8.45 -13.77 -14.75
CA LYS A 669 -7.06 -13.71 -15.18
C LYS A 669 -6.08 -13.86 -14.00
N ALA A 670 -6.40 -13.27 -12.85
CA ALA A 670 -5.64 -13.45 -11.62
C ALA A 670 -5.68 -14.92 -11.11
N LEU A 671 -6.85 -15.55 -11.12
CA LEU A 671 -6.97 -16.97 -10.77
C LEU A 671 -6.21 -17.89 -11.75
N ASP A 672 -6.31 -17.61 -13.05
CA ASP A 672 -5.59 -18.36 -14.09
C ASP A 672 -4.06 -18.22 -13.90
N PHE A 673 -3.59 -17.02 -13.54
CA PHE A 673 -2.19 -16.79 -13.16
C PHE A 673 -1.80 -17.64 -11.95
N CYS A 674 -2.56 -17.60 -10.86
CA CYS A 674 -2.29 -18.42 -9.67
C CYS A 674 -2.20 -19.92 -10.01
N TYR A 675 -3.09 -20.46 -10.86
CA TYR A 675 -2.96 -21.85 -11.31
C TYR A 675 -1.68 -22.11 -12.13
N SER A 676 -1.19 -21.12 -12.88
CA SER A 676 0.02 -21.29 -13.69
C SER A 676 1.31 -21.37 -12.88
N THR A 677 1.26 -21.01 -11.60
CA THR A 677 2.42 -21.07 -10.70
C THR A 677 2.53 -22.40 -9.95
N ASP A 678 1.60 -23.34 -10.12
CA ASP A 678 1.70 -24.71 -9.61
C ASP A 678 2.51 -25.54 -10.60
N THR A 679 3.85 -25.47 -10.48
CA THR A 679 4.78 -26.07 -11.43
C THR A 679 5.07 -27.54 -11.14
N ASP A 680 4.89 -27.99 -9.89
CA ASP A 680 5.02 -29.40 -9.49
C ASP A 680 3.68 -30.17 -9.49
N ASN A 681 2.55 -29.49 -9.72
CA ASN A 681 1.19 -30.03 -9.75
C ASN A 681 0.72 -30.63 -8.41
N ASP A 682 1.21 -30.11 -7.28
CA ASP A 682 0.78 -30.51 -5.95
C ASP A 682 -0.53 -29.82 -5.49
N GLY A 683 -1.02 -28.85 -6.27
CA GLY A 683 -2.23 -28.08 -6.00
C GLY A 683 -2.00 -26.79 -5.19
N LEU A 684 -0.75 -26.46 -4.86
CA LEU A 684 -0.33 -25.25 -4.16
C LEU A 684 0.21 -24.23 -5.16
N ILE A 685 0.14 -22.95 -4.77
CA ILE A 685 0.75 -21.87 -5.55
C ILE A 685 2.10 -21.53 -4.96
N GLU A 686 3.07 -21.22 -5.82
CA GLU A 686 4.46 -21.12 -5.44
C GLU A 686 4.97 -19.67 -5.36
N ASN A 687 5.90 -19.44 -4.45
CA ASN A 687 6.77 -18.26 -4.46
C ASN A 687 7.81 -18.34 -5.59
N THR A 688 8.33 -19.55 -5.81
CA THR A 688 9.41 -19.81 -6.76
C THR A 688 9.00 -19.29 -8.13
N ASN A 689 9.91 -18.55 -8.79
CA ASN A 689 9.70 -17.94 -10.11
C ASN A 689 8.71 -16.76 -10.17
N VAL A 690 7.90 -16.55 -9.14
CA VAL A 690 7.11 -15.33 -8.96
C VAL A 690 7.97 -14.25 -8.32
N GLY A 691 8.55 -14.58 -7.16
CA GLY A 691 9.44 -13.74 -6.36
C GLY A 691 9.44 -14.26 -4.92
N HIS A 692 8.68 -13.60 -4.04
CA HIS A 692 8.58 -13.96 -2.63
C HIS A 692 7.13 -14.01 -2.13
N GLY A 693 6.92 -14.61 -0.96
CA GLY A 693 5.65 -14.61 -0.26
C GLY A 693 5.58 -13.44 0.71
N TRP A 694 5.18 -13.71 1.95
CA TRP A 694 5.27 -12.73 3.03
C TRP A 694 6.72 -12.53 3.51
N ILE A 695 7.51 -13.61 3.50
CA ILE A 695 8.92 -13.54 3.86
C ILE A 695 9.72 -13.04 2.65
N GLU A 696 10.19 -11.80 2.75
CA GLU A 696 10.90 -11.09 1.65
C GLU A 696 12.43 -11.13 1.81
N GLY A 697 12.93 -11.65 2.92
CA GLY A 697 14.34 -11.66 3.27
C GLY A 697 14.62 -12.38 4.58
N GLY A 698 15.89 -12.39 4.99
CA GLY A 698 16.32 -13.05 6.22
C GLY A 698 16.43 -14.58 6.09
N ILE A 699 16.62 -15.25 7.21
CA ILE A 699 16.90 -16.69 7.27
C ILE A 699 15.71 -17.57 6.85
N MET A 700 14.50 -17.01 6.87
CA MET A 700 13.26 -17.71 6.47
C MET A 700 12.92 -17.54 4.99
N LEU A 701 13.74 -16.82 4.20
CA LEU A 701 13.51 -16.67 2.76
C LEU A 701 13.73 -18.00 2.01
N GLY A 702 12.96 -18.21 0.93
CA GLY A 702 13.20 -19.31 -0.02
C GLY A 702 12.23 -20.49 0.07
N ALA A 703 11.14 -20.37 0.84
CA ALA A 703 10.06 -21.35 0.80
C ALA A 703 9.44 -21.42 -0.61
N HIS A 704 9.23 -22.63 -1.10
CA HIS A 704 8.53 -22.88 -2.37
C HIS A 704 7.06 -22.52 -2.25
N SER A 705 6.42 -22.96 -1.16
CA SER A 705 5.06 -22.55 -0.76
C SER A 705 5.03 -22.27 0.73
N GLU A 706 4.65 -21.05 1.13
CA GLU A 706 4.49 -20.66 2.54
C GLU A 706 3.11 -21.06 3.07
N ILE A 707 3.00 -21.33 4.37
CA ILE A 707 1.71 -21.58 5.05
C ILE A 707 0.75 -20.39 4.90
N TYR A 708 1.32 -19.18 4.93
CA TYR A 708 0.64 -17.92 4.65
C TYR A 708 0.01 -17.91 3.25
N LEU A 709 0.83 -18.16 2.23
CA LEU A 709 0.42 -18.13 0.82
C LEU A 709 -0.62 -19.22 0.53
N THR A 710 -0.42 -20.41 1.10
CA THR A 710 -1.33 -21.55 0.95
C THR A 710 -2.70 -21.24 1.58
N GLY A 711 -2.71 -20.59 2.74
CA GLY A 711 -3.94 -20.08 3.37
C GLY A 711 -4.68 -19.06 2.50
N MET A 712 -3.94 -18.10 1.93
CA MET A 712 -4.49 -17.12 0.98
C MET A 712 -5.03 -17.79 -0.28
N TRP A 713 -4.37 -18.83 -0.79
CA TRP A 713 -4.84 -19.56 -1.96
C TRP A 713 -6.17 -20.26 -1.72
N ALA A 714 -6.32 -20.97 -0.60
CA ALA A 714 -7.60 -21.57 -0.21
C ALA A 714 -8.71 -20.51 -0.12
N ALA A 715 -8.41 -19.34 0.46
CA ALA A 715 -9.36 -18.24 0.58
C ALA A 715 -9.72 -17.60 -0.78
N ALA A 716 -8.75 -17.47 -1.69
CA ALA A 716 -8.96 -16.97 -3.04
C ALA A 716 -9.82 -17.92 -3.88
N LEU A 717 -9.65 -19.24 -3.71
CA LEU A 717 -10.50 -20.26 -4.33
C LEU A 717 -11.94 -20.21 -3.78
N ASP A 718 -12.12 -20.08 -2.46
CA ASP A 718 -13.45 -19.87 -1.86
C ASP A 718 -14.11 -18.57 -2.37
N ALA A 719 -13.32 -17.49 -2.51
CA ALA A 719 -13.75 -16.21 -3.05
C ALA A 719 -14.18 -16.33 -4.53
N GLY A 720 -13.37 -17.02 -5.35
CA GLY A 720 -13.67 -17.34 -6.74
C GLY A 720 -14.96 -18.16 -6.88
N ALA A 721 -15.14 -19.18 -6.03
CA ALA A 721 -16.36 -19.99 -6.01
C ALA A 721 -17.59 -19.17 -5.62
N TYR A 722 -17.48 -18.33 -4.59
CA TYR A 722 -18.54 -17.44 -4.15
C TYR A 722 -18.98 -16.48 -5.26
N MET A 723 -18.04 -15.78 -5.88
CA MET A 723 -18.33 -14.84 -6.96
C MET A 723 -18.89 -15.53 -8.21
N ALA A 724 -18.25 -16.60 -8.69
CA ALA A 724 -18.72 -17.37 -9.85
C ALA A 724 -20.15 -17.89 -9.63
N GLY A 725 -20.47 -18.33 -8.41
CA GLY A 725 -21.81 -18.80 -8.05
C GLY A 725 -22.90 -17.73 -8.16
N TYR A 726 -22.65 -16.51 -7.68
CA TYR A 726 -23.62 -15.41 -7.83
C TYR A 726 -23.68 -14.84 -9.26
N LEU A 727 -22.60 -14.98 -10.02
CA LEU A 727 -22.58 -14.57 -11.42
C LEU A 727 -23.23 -15.57 -12.37
N GLY A 728 -23.37 -16.84 -11.95
CA GLY A 728 -23.82 -17.95 -12.79
C GLY A 728 -22.77 -18.39 -13.81
N LEU A 729 -21.49 -18.30 -13.46
CA LEU A 729 -20.36 -18.58 -14.35
C LEU A 729 -19.73 -19.95 -14.08
N PRO A 730 -19.10 -20.58 -15.10
CA PRO A 730 -18.36 -21.82 -14.90
C PRO A 730 -17.17 -21.59 -13.95
N GLY A 731 -16.76 -22.65 -13.26
CA GLY A 731 -15.61 -22.63 -12.35
C GLY A 731 -15.98 -22.71 -10.88
N LYS A 732 -17.23 -22.38 -10.48
CA LYS A 732 -17.70 -22.49 -9.09
C LYS A 732 -17.36 -23.83 -8.45
N GLU A 733 -17.75 -24.93 -9.09
CA GLU A 733 -17.53 -26.29 -8.58
C GLU A 733 -16.04 -26.65 -8.53
N LYS A 734 -15.27 -26.24 -9.55
CA LYS A 734 -13.82 -26.45 -9.60
C LYS A 734 -13.12 -25.73 -8.46
N TYR A 735 -13.37 -24.43 -8.30
CA TYR A 735 -12.74 -23.61 -7.27
C TYR A 735 -13.08 -24.13 -5.87
N ALA A 736 -14.33 -24.51 -5.61
CA ALA A 736 -14.73 -25.10 -4.34
C ALA A 736 -14.06 -26.46 -4.07
N ALA A 737 -13.94 -27.31 -5.09
CA ALA A 737 -13.26 -28.60 -4.97
C ALA A 737 -11.76 -28.43 -4.71
N ASP A 738 -11.10 -27.50 -5.40
CA ASP A 738 -9.68 -27.22 -5.20
C ASP A 738 -9.43 -26.55 -3.84
N ALA A 739 -10.30 -25.64 -3.39
CA ALA A 739 -10.20 -25.07 -2.04
C ALA A 739 -10.21 -26.18 -0.99
N LYS A 740 -11.11 -27.16 -1.12
CA LYS A 740 -11.17 -28.33 -0.22
C LYS A 740 -9.88 -29.14 -0.24
N LYS A 741 -9.24 -29.32 -1.40
CA LYS A 741 -7.95 -30.03 -1.50
C LYS A 741 -6.83 -29.26 -0.78
N VAL A 742 -6.71 -27.96 -1.03
CA VAL A 742 -5.70 -27.10 -0.39
C VAL A 742 -5.86 -27.11 1.13
N LYS A 743 -7.09 -26.99 1.63
CA LYS A 743 -7.38 -27.07 3.07
C LYS A 743 -6.98 -28.42 3.69
N ALA A 744 -7.20 -29.52 2.97
CA ALA A 744 -6.76 -30.84 3.41
C ALA A 744 -5.22 -30.95 3.45
N ILE A 745 -4.52 -30.34 2.49
CA ILE A 745 -3.05 -30.27 2.48
C ILE A 745 -2.54 -29.45 3.67
N ILE A 746 -3.14 -28.29 3.97
CA ILE A 746 -2.79 -27.47 5.15
C ILE A 746 -2.90 -28.31 6.42
N ASP A 747 -4.05 -28.96 6.65
CA ASP A 747 -4.28 -29.71 7.88
C ASP A 747 -3.36 -30.94 7.99
N ARG A 748 -3.05 -31.61 6.88
CA ARG A 748 -2.27 -32.86 6.88
C ARG A 748 -0.77 -32.63 6.84
N ASP A 749 -0.29 -31.85 5.86
CA ASP A 749 1.11 -31.83 5.45
C ASP A 749 1.90 -30.70 6.12
N PHE A 750 1.26 -29.54 6.32
CA PHE A 750 1.89 -28.43 7.04
C PHE A 750 1.87 -28.61 8.56
N TRP A 751 1.19 -29.62 9.12
CA TRP A 751 1.16 -29.81 10.57
C TRP A 751 2.47 -30.44 11.07
N ASN A 752 3.18 -29.72 11.94
CA ASN A 752 4.36 -30.24 12.63
C ASN A 752 3.94 -30.84 13.99
N PRO A 753 3.89 -32.18 14.13
CA PRO A 753 3.46 -32.82 15.37
C PRO A 753 4.46 -32.63 16.52
N LYS A 754 5.74 -32.36 16.23
CA LYS A 754 6.76 -32.12 17.26
C LYS A 754 6.53 -30.78 17.95
N GLU A 755 6.24 -29.75 17.16
CA GLU A 755 5.99 -28.40 17.66
C GLU A 755 4.52 -28.19 18.11
N ASN A 756 3.61 -29.11 17.77
CA ASN A 756 2.17 -28.89 17.90
C ASN A 756 1.73 -27.57 17.23
N PHE A 757 2.30 -27.28 16.05
CA PHE A 757 2.12 -26.04 15.31
C PHE A 757 2.29 -26.30 13.81
N PHE A 758 2.02 -25.31 12.94
CA PHE A 758 2.26 -25.46 11.49
C PHE A 758 3.72 -25.15 11.12
N TYR A 759 4.27 -25.90 10.16
CA TYR A 759 5.46 -25.54 9.42
C TYR A 759 5.27 -24.19 8.72
N ASN A 760 6.32 -23.36 8.64
CA ASN A 760 6.23 -22.05 7.99
C ASN A 760 6.15 -22.15 6.45
N GLY A 761 6.78 -23.18 5.87
CA GLY A 761 6.82 -23.35 4.42
C GLY A 761 7.26 -24.74 4.01
N LYS A 762 6.83 -25.15 2.82
CA LYS A 762 7.33 -26.30 2.07
C LYS A 762 8.46 -25.82 1.16
N MET A 763 9.58 -26.53 1.13
CA MET A 763 10.75 -26.25 0.31
C MET A 763 10.65 -26.97 -1.04
N ILE A 764 11.48 -26.56 -2.02
CA ILE A 764 11.45 -27.14 -3.38
C ILE A 764 11.80 -28.64 -3.42
N ASP A 765 12.56 -29.13 -2.43
CA ASP A 765 12.91 -30.54 -2.28
C ASP A 765 11.82 -31.36 -1.54
N GLY A 766 10.71 -30.73 -1.17
CA GLY A 766 9.60 -31.33 -0.42
C GLY A 766 9.81 -31.36 1.09
N SER A 767 10.95 -30.90 1.62
CA SER A 767 11.14 -30.72 3.06
C SER A 767 10.32 -29.53 3.61
N TYR A 768 10.17 -29.44 4.93
CA TYR A 768 9.40 -28.38 5.58
C TYR A 768 10.24 -27.54 6.53
N MET A 769 10.04 -26.22 6.48
CA MET A 769 10.66 -25.24 7.35
C MET A 769 10.02 -25.30 8.76
N PRO A 770 10.76 -25.71 9.81
CA PRO A 770 10.21 -26.04 11.12
C PRO A 770 9.86 -24.85 12.01
N TYR A 771 10.07 -23.61 11.54
CA TYR A 771 9.95 -22.43 12.37
C TYR A 771 8.50 -22.05 12.65
N VAL A 772 8.26 -21.64 13.89
CA VAL A 772 6.96 -21.23 14.40
C VAL A 772 6.82 -19.72 14.24
N THR A 773 5.81 -19.31 13.47
CA THR A 773 5.62 -17.92 13.04
C THR A 773 4.18 -17.46 13.26
N VAL A 774 3.97 -16.15 13.43
CA VAL A 774 2.61 -15.58 13.50
C VAL A 774 1.80 -15.80 12.21
N LEU A 775 2.47 -16.11 11.10
CA LEU A 775 1.84 -16.31 9.78
C LEU A 775 0.84 -17.46 9.76
N ALA A 776 1.00 -18.45 10.64
CA ALA A 776 0.02 -19.51 10.82
C ALA A 776 -1.37 -19.00 11.26
N GLY A 777 -1.45 -17.76 11.76
CA GLY A 777 -2.73 -17.10 12.08
C GLY A 777 -3.56 -16.77 10.84
N VAL A 778 -2.92 -16.54 9.69
CA VAL A 778 -3.61 -16.21 8.44
C VAL A 778 -4.54 -17.32 7.95
N PRO A 779 -4.09 -18.58 7.76
CA PRO A 779 -5.00 -19.65 7.36
C PRO A 779 -6.06 -19.94 8.43
N VAL A 780 -5.82 -19.66 9.71
CA VAL A 780 -6.84 -19.77 10.77
C VAL A 780 -7.93 -18.71 10.57
N TYR A 781 -7.56 -17.43 10.46
CA TYR A 781 -8.48 -16.32 10.23
C TYR A 781 -9.28 -16.50 8.92
N MET A 782 -8.60 -16.90 7.85
CA MET A 782 -9.21 -17.08 6.52
C MET A 782 -10.10 -18.34 6.41
N GLY A 783 -10.17 -19.18 7.45
CA GLY A 783 -10.96 -20.42 7.43
C GLY A 783 -10.39 -21.51 6.51
N ALA A 784 -9.06 -21.51 6.35
CA ALA A 784 -8.31 -22.50 5.57
C ALA A 784 -7.86 -23.70 6.42
N VAL A 785 -7.72 -23.54 7.74
CA VAL A 785 -7.55 -24.66 8.68
C VAL A 785 -8.92 -25.24 9.01
N THR A 786 -9.16 -26.53 8.71
CA THR A 786 -10.47 -27.17 8.98
C THR A 786 -10.48 -27.99 10.27
N ASP A 787 -9.31 -28.35 10.80
CA ASP A 787 -9.16 -28.94 12.13
C ASP A 787 -9.22 -27.85 13.23
N ALA A 788 -10.36 -27.77 13.91
CA ALA A 788 -10.60 -26.80 14.96
C ALA A 788 -9.59 -26.88 16.13
N LYS A 789 -9.08 -28.07 16.45
CA LYS A 789 -8.10 -28.23 17.55
C LYS A 789 -6.73 -27.70 17.15
N LYS A 790 -6.33 -27.86 15.89
CA LYS A 790 -5.08 -27.28 15.36
C LYS A 790 -5.17 -25.76 15.32
N ALA A 791 -6.29 -25.22 14.85
CA ALA A 791 -6.54 -23.77 14.87
C ALA A 791 -6.46 -23.21 16.30
N GLU A 792 -7.12 -23.87 17.26
CA GLU A 792 -7.08 -23.49 18.67
C GLU A 792 -5.64 -23.49 19.24
N LYS A 793 -4.86 -24.54 18.97
CA LYS A 793 -3.44 -24.63 19.40
C LYS A 793 -2.59 -23.48 18.84
N VAL A 794 -2.81 -23.10 17.59
CA VAL A 794 -2.08 -21.98 16.96
C VAL A 794 -2.39 -20.68 17.68
N SER A 795 -3.67 -20.34 17.83
CA SER A 795 -4.09 -19.12 18.52
C SER A 795 -3.64 -19.07 19.98
N ALA A 796 -3.74 -20.18 20.71
CA ALA A 796 -3.30 -20.26 22.10
C ALA A 796 -1.80 -19.96 22.25
N ARG A 797 -0.96 -20.35 21.27
CA ARG A 797 0.49 -20.14 21.33
C ARG A 797 0.88 -18.66 21.16
N PHE A 798 0.14 -17.87 20.39
CA PHE A 798 0.42 -16.44 20.20
C PHE A 798 0.44 -15.64 21.50
N ASN A 799 -0.39 -16.05 22.46
CA ASN A 799 -0.52 -15.43 23.76
C ASN A 799 0.59 -15.81 24.75
N ASN A 800 1.59 -16.62 24.35
CA ASN A 800 2.74 -16.89 25.22
C ASN A 800 3.69 -15.67 25.30
N SER A 801 4.51 -15.60 26.35
CA SER A 801 5.45 -14.46 26.55
C SER A 801 6.59 -14.41 25.53
N GLN A 802 6.85 -15.50 24.81
CA GLN A 802 7.91 -15.58 23.80
C GLN A 802 7.50 -14.86 22.52
N PHE A 803 6.23 -14.97 22.12
CA PHE A 803 5.61 -14.20 21.04
C PHE A 803 5.19 -12.80 21.51
N SER A 804 4.42 -12.72 22.58
CA SER A 804 3.74 -11.50 22.99
C SER A 804 4.64 -10.61 23.85
N ALA A 805 5.12 -9.52 23.26
CA ALA A 805 5.80 -8.42 23.94
C ALA A 805 4.79 -7.43 24.57
N SER A 806 5.27 -6.50 25.41
CA SER A 806 4.41 -5.50 26.06
C SER A 806 3.65 -4.60 25.07
N TRP A 807 4.21 -4.34 23.89
CA TRP A 807 3.67 -3.41 22.88
C TRP A 807 3.13 -4.10 21.61
N GLY A 808 3.03 -5.43 21.61
CA GLY A 808 2.49 -6.20 20.48
C GLY A 808 3.11 -7.59 20.37
N ILE A 809 2.94 -8.24 19.22
CA ILE A 809 3.45 -9.59 18.97
C ILE A 809 4.69 -9.56 18.07
N ARG A 810 5.66 -10.43 18.38
CA ARG A 810 6.85 -10.66 17.54
C ARG A 810 6.49 -11.58 16.37
N MET A 811 7.23 -11.47 15.27
CA MET A 811 7.08 -12.39 14.12
C MET A 811 7.41 -13.84 14.50
N VAL A 812 8.46 -14.05 15.29
CA VAL A 812 8.86 -15.35 15.84
C VAL A 812 9.01 -15.29 17.35
N GLU A 813 8.97 -16.44 18.01
CA GLU A 813 9.25 -16.55 19.45
C GLU A 813 10.68 -16.08 19.76
N ASP A 814 10.85 -15.35 20.87
CA ASP A 814 12.17 -14.85 21.31
C ASP A 814 13.16 -15.96 21.74
N SER A 815 12.72 -17.21 21.76
CA SER A 815 13.55 -18.41 21.94
C SER A 815 14.09 -19.00 20.63
N CYS A 816 13.67 -18.48 19.47
CA CYS A 816 14.18 -18.94 18.19
C CYS A 816 15.68 -18.63 18.07
N PHE A 817 16.48 -19.55 17.53
CA PHE A 817 17.95 -19.39 17.53
C PHE A 817 18.46 -18.20 16.71
N PHE A 818 17.67 -17.74 15.73
CA PHE A 818 17.96 -16.60 14.87
C PHE A 818 17.18 -15.34 15.24
N TYR A 819 16.46 -15.36 16.37
CA TYR A 819 15.68 -14.20 16.79
C TYR A 819 16.57 -12.97 16.93
N ASP A 820 16.26 -11.93 16.17
CA ASP A 820 16.89 -10.62 16.28
C ASP A 820 15.80 -9.56 16.48
N PRO A 821 15.70 -8.94 17.67
CA PRO A 821 14.66 -7.97 17.97
C PRO A 821 14.71 -6.73 17.06
N GLY A 822 15.82 -6.47 16.37
CA GLY A 822 15.98 -5.37 15.41
C GLY A 822 15.81 -5.78 13.95
N ASN A 823 15.61 -7.05 13.62
CA ASN A 823 15.43 -7.50 12.25
C ASN A 823 13.95 -7.54 11.85
N TYR A 824 13.63 -6.99 10.68
CA TYR A 824 12.26 -6.85 10.18
C TYR A 824 11.49 -8.19 10.10
N GLN A 825 12.11 -9.24 9.59
CA GLN A 825 11.47 -10.56 9.41
C GLN A 825 11.74 -11.53 10.57
N ASP A 826 12.71 -11.25 11.43
CA ASP A 826 13.22 -12.23 12.39
C ASP A 826 13.06 -11.82 13.87
N GLY A 827 12.41 -10.69 14.18
CA GLY A 827 12.13 -10.37 15.59
C GLY A 827 11.50 -9.02 15.92
N THR A 828 11.24 -8.14 14.95
CA THR A 828 10.44 -6.94 15.23
C THR A 828 9.00 -7.27 15.64
N VAL A 829 8.36 -6.31 16.31
CA VAL A 829 6.93 -6.30 16.61
C VAL A 829 6.25 -5.38 15.60
N ARG A 830 5.29 -5.90 14.84
CA ARG A 830 4.52 -5.13 13.85
C ARG A 830 3.04 -5.20 14.19
N SER A 831 2.34 -4.08 14.03
CA SER A 831 0.89 -4.05 14.28
C SER A 831 0.11 -4.94 13.31
N LEU A 832 0.67 -5.21 12.13
CA LEU A 832 0.10 -6.19 11.22
C LEU A 832 0.05 -7.59 11.84
N ASP A 833 1.16 -8.07 12.40
CA ASP A 833 1.24 -9.38 13.04
C ASP A 833 0.24 -9.47 14.21
N GLY A 834 0.14 -8.37 15.00
CA GLY A 834 -0.80 -8.27 16.12
C GLY A 834 -2.26 -8.35 15.68
N GLY A 835 -2.62 -7.70 14.57
CA GLY A 835 -3.97 -7.78 14.03
C GLY A 835 -4.31 -9.14 13.44
N LEU A 836 -3.36 -9.78 12.75
CA LEU A 836 -3.53 -11.14 12.20
C LEU A 836 -3.68 -12.19 13.31
N ALA A 837 -2.85 -12.10 14.36
CA ALA A 837 -2.97 -12.93 15.55
C ALA A 837 -4.34 -12.72 16.22
N SER A 838 -4.72 -11.46 16.44
CA SER A 838 -6.00 -11.09 17.04
C SER A 838 -7.20 -11.67 16.27
N LEU A 839 -7.23 -11.54 14.95
CA LEU A 839 -8.30 -12.10 14.12
C LEU A 839 -8.40 -13.63 14.22
N ALA A 840 -7.26 -14.33 14.29
CA ALA A 840 -7.21 -15.77 14.50
C ALA A 840 -7.72 -16.15 15.90
N GLU A 841 -7.28 -15.43 16.93
CA GLU A 841 -7.67 -15.60 18.33
C GLU A 841 -9.18 -15.40 18.54
N TYR A 842 -9.77 -14.32 17.99
CA TYR A 842 -11.23 -14.12 18.00
C TYR A 842 -11.98 -15.25 17.28
N THR A 843 -11.42 -15.78 16.19
CA THR A 843 -12.04 -16.88 15.43
C THR A 843 -12.06 -18.18 16.22
N THR A 844 -11.06 -18.43 17.06
CA THR A 844 -10.93 -19.67 17.85
C THR A 844 -11.52 -19.55 19.26
N GLY A 845 -11.77 -18.32 19.74
CA GLY A 845 -12.39 -18.04 21.04
C GLY A 845 -11.41 -17.65 22.14
N HIS A 846 -10.23 -17.14 21.76
CA HIS A 846 -9.23 -16.52 22.62
C HIS A 846 -9.46 -15.00 22.65
N TYR A 847 -10.59 -14.59 23.20
CA TYR A 847 -11.10 -13.23 23.10
C TYR A 847 -10.25 -12.18 23.84
N ARG A 848 -9.69 -12.55 25.00
CA ARG A 848 -8.88 -11.68 25.83
C ARG A 848 -7.57 -11.35 25.13
N SER A 849 -6.84 -12.37 24.65
CA SER A 849 -5.56 -12.13 23.95
C SER A 849 -5.80 -11.38 22.65
N GLY A 850 -6.89 -11.70 21.93
CA GLY A 850 -7.33 -10.95 20.77
C GLY A 850 -7.54 -9.47 21.05
N TYR A 851 -8.18 -9.10 22.17
CA TYR A 851 -8.29 -7.69 22.59
C TYR A 851 -6.94 -7.08 22.98
N GLN A 852 -6.13 -7.82 23.73
CA GLN A 852 -4.83 -7.36 24.22
C GLN A 852 -3.88 -7.00 23.07
N HIS A 853 -3.79 -7.81 22.02
CA HIS A 853 -2.94 -7.51 20.86
C HIS A 853 -3.40 -6.27 20.08
N ILE A 854 -4.71 -6.07 19.94
CA ILE A 854 -5.25 -4.82 19.38
C ILE A 854 -4.82 -3.64 20.24
N PHE A 855 -5.07 -3.71 21.54
CA PHE A 855 -4.90 -2.59 22.45
C PHE A 855 -3.42 -2.18 22.56
N ASN A 856 -2.51 -3.16 22.62
CA ASN A 856 -1.06 -2.93 22.67
C ASN A 856 -0.57 -2.13 21.45
N SER A 857 -1.09 -2.43 20.25
CA SER A 857 -0.79 -1.67 19.04
C SER A 857 -1.49 -0.31 19.02
N LEU A 858 -2.76 -0.27 19.44
CA LEU A 858 -3.57 0.93 19.39
C LEU A 858 -2.96 2.07 20.20
N VAL A 859 -2.54 1.83 21.44
CA VAL A 859 -2.02 2.88 22.34
C VAL A 859 -0.70 3.51 21.91
N GLN A 860 -0.09 3.03 20.82
CA GLN A 860 1.15 3.57 20.25
C GLN A 860 0.97 4.99 19.67
N TYR A 861 -0.27 5.43 19.39
CA TYR A 861 -0.58 6.77 18.88
C TYR A 861 -0.03 7.93 19.75
N ARG A 862 0.40 7.65 20.98
CA ARG A 862 0.81 8.63 21.99
C ARG A 862 2.30 9.03 21.95
N PHE A 863 3.16 8.33 21.21
CA PHE A 863 4.62 8.43 21.45
C PHE A 863 5.40 9.21 20.40
N TRP A 864 5.50 8.70 19.16
CA TRP A 864 6.38 9.26 18.11
C TRP A 864 5.58 10.09 17.11
N ALA A 865 5.16 9.50 15.98
CA ALA A 865 4.27 10.12 15.02
C ALA A 865 2.85 10.24 15.60
N LEU A 866 2.64 11.24 16.46
CA LEU A 866 1.42 11.42 17.25
C LEU A 866 0.15 11.22 16.41
N GLY A 867 -0.77 10.43 16.94
CA GLY A 867 -2.01 10.06 16.27
C GLY A 867 -1.83 8.96 15.22
N SER A 868 -0.68 8.28 15.16
CA SER A 868 -0.42 7.18 14.21
C SER A 868 0.21 5.98 14.90
N ILE A 869 -0.01 4.81 14.33
CA ILE A 869 0.57 3.54 14.77
C ILE A 869 1.85 3.25 13.96
N GLN A 870 2.89 2.76 14.63
CA GLN A 870 4.18 2.50 13.98
C GLN A 870 4.10 1.31 13.01
N GLU A 871 4.97 1.32 12.00
CA GLU A 871 5.19 0.16 11.12
C GLU A 871 5.76 -1.02 11.92
N ALA A 872 6.93 -0.81 12.53
CA ALA A 872 7.70 -1.83 13.21
C ALA A 872 8.41 -1.25 14.42
N LEU A 873 8.36 -2.00 15.51
CA LEU A 873 9.02 -1.73 16.77
C LEU A 873 10.06 -2.80 17.04
N ASN A 874 11.10 -2.45 17.78
CA ASN A 874 12.06 -3.45 18.25
C ASN A 874 11.35 -4.47 19.17
N GLY A 875 11.69 -5.75 19.07
CA GLY A 875 11.00 -6.83 19.81
C GLY A 875 11.39 -6.96 21.28
N ALA A 876 12.47 -6.31 21.72
CA ALA A 876 12.99 -6.41 23.09
C ALA A 876 12.88 -5.10 23.87
N VAL A 877 12.99 -3.95 23.19
CA VAL A 877 12.96 -2.60 23.76
C VAL A 877 11.92 -1.75 23.03
N PHE A 878 11.12 -0.96 23.74
CA PHE A 878 10.10 -0.12 23.12
C PHE A 878 10.72 1.08 22.39
N ARG A 879 11.04 0.89 21.10
CA ARG A 879 11.58 1.92 20.19
C ARG A 879 11.20 1.64 18.73
N PRO A 880 11.13 2.67 17.85
CA PRO A 880 10.89 2.47 16.43
C PRO A 880 12.04 1.69 15.78
N ASN A 881 11.69 0.89 14.78
CA ASN A 881 12.63 0.07 14.02
C ASN A 881 12.30 -0.02 12.52
N GLY A 882 11.14 0.50 12.10
CA GLY A 882 10.69 0.54 10.70
C GLY A 882 11.30 1.69 9.87
N VAL A 883 11.02 1.65 8.57
CA VAL A 883 11.43 2.70 7.61
C VAL A 883 10.42 3.85 7.64
N CYS A 884 9.13 3.52 7.79
CA CYS A 884 8.05 4.49 7.89
C CYS A 884 7.75 4.86 9.33
N SER A 885 7.45 6.14 9.56
CA SER A 885 7.00 6.61 10.89
C SER A 885 5.53 6.29 11.15
N ASN A 886 4.76 6.02 10.09
CA ASN A 886 3.40 5.47 10.12
C ASN A 886 3.08 4.69 8.84
N GLN A 887 2.20 3.69 8.94
CA GLN A 887 1.82 2.82 7.82
C GLN A 887 0.33 2.44 7.84
N ALA A 888 -0.30 2.43 6.67
CA ALA A 888 -1.74 2.23 6.47
C ALA A 888 -2.24 0.90 7.03
N TRP A 889 -1.47 -0.17 6.84
CA TRP A 889 -1.83 -1.49 7.35
C TRP A 889 -1.82 -1.57 8.89
N SER A 890 -1.06 -0.70 9.57
CA SER A 890 -0.90 -0.70 11.03
C SER A 890 -2.15 -0.11 11.65
N GLU A 891 -2.69 0.93 11.02
CA GLU A 891 -4.01 1.48 11.33
C GLU A 891 -5.11 0.47 10.98
N GLY A 892 -5.01 -0.16 9.81
CA GLY A 892 -5.93 -1.20 9.38
C GLY A 892 -6.03 -2.38 10.37
N MET A 893 -4.90 -2.79 10.94
CA MET A 893 -4.78 -3.94 11.84
C MET A 893 -5.06 -3.64 13.32
N VAL A 894 -5.55 -2.45 13.63
CA VAL A 894 -6.32 -2.23 14.87
C VAL A 894 -7.81 -2.05 14.60
N ILE A 895 -8.19 -1.52 13.44
CA ILE A 895 -9.58 -1.29 13.05
C ILE A 895 -10.28 -2.59 12.65
N GLN A 896 -9.69 -3.37 11.74
CA GLN A 896 -10.30 -4.61 11.27
C GLN A 896 -10.53 -5.61 12.41
N PRO A 897 -9.55 -5.90 13.30
CA PRO A 897 -9.81 -6.82 14.40
C PRO A 897 -10.78 -6.27 15.44
N ALA A 898 -10.85 -4.95 15.65
CA ALA A 898 -11.90 -4.34 16.49
C ALA A 898 -13.31 -4.55 15.92
N ILE A 899 -13.46 -4.57 14.60
CA ILE A 899 -14.76 -4.72 13.93
C ILE A 899 -15.10 -6.19 13.64
N GLU A 900 -14.23 -6.93 12.96
CA GLU A 900 -14.47 -8.31 12.55
C GLU A 900 -14.17 -9.33 13.66
N GLY A 901 -13.29 -8.97 14.60
CA GLY A 901 -12.93 -9.78 15.77
C GLY A 901 -13.80 -9.44 16.98
N MET A 902 -13.52 -8.29 17.63
CA MET A 902 -14.16 -7.87 18.89
C MET A 902 -15.69 -7.69 18.74
N LEU A 903 -16.16 -6.97 17.72
CA LEU A 903 -17.59 -6.87 17.42
C LEU A 903 -18.13 -8.12 16.70
N GLY A 904 -17.24 -8.89 16.04
CA GLY A 904 -17.60 -10.12 15.32
C GLY A 904 -18.42 -9.87 14.06
N LEU A 905 -18.27 -8.69 13.43
CA LEU A 905 -19.03 -8.28 12.25
C LEU A 905 -18.66 -9.15 11.04
N LYS A 906 -19.64 -9.86 10.48
CA LYS A 906 -19.50 -10.60 9.21
C LYS A 906 -20.77 -10.45 8.37
N PRO A 907 -20.84 -9.49 7.44
CA PRO A 907 -22.00 -9.32 6.57
C PRO A 907 -21.95 -10.27 5.35
N ASP A 908 -23.12 -10.65 4.88
CA ASP A 908 -23.35 -11.29 3.58
C ASP A 908 -24.51 -10.55 2.91
N ALA A 909 -24.18 -9.43 2.26
CA ALA A 909 -25.11 -8.57 1.55
C ALA A 909 -25.91 -9.31 0.47
N MET A 910 -25.34 -10.38 -0.10
CA MET A 910 -25.99 -11.19 -1.12
C MET A 910 -27.09 -12.08 -0.52
N LYS A 911 -26.95 -12.50 0.73
CA LYS A 911 -27.98 -13.25 1.48
C LYS A 911 -28.89 -12.36 2.34
N ASN A 912 -28.64 -11.05 2.39
CA ASN A 912 -29.31 -10.11 3.31
C ASN A 912 -29.21 -10.60 4.78
N ARG A 913 -28.01 -11.04 5.16
CA ARG A 913 -27.69 -11.55 6.50
C ARG A 913 -26.49 -10.82 7.07
N LEU A 914 -26.58 -10.45 8.34
CA LEU A 914 -25.48 -9.83 9.09
C LEU A 914 -25.20 -10.68 10.32
N ARG A 915 -23.93 -10.94 10.62
CA ARG A 915 -23.53 -11.57 11.88
C ARG A 915 -22.85 -10.56 12.79
N LEU A 916 -23.17 -10.61 14.08
CA LEU A 916 -22.42 -9.95 15.16
C LEU A 916 -22.11 -10.97 16.25
N ALA A 917 -20.89 -10.96 16.77
CA ALA A 917 -20.46 -11.87 17.84
C ALA A 917 -19.68 -11.09 18.91
N PRO A 918 -20.30 -10.09 19.57
CA PRO A 918 -19.57 -9.13 20.38
C PRO A 918 -18.94 -9.79 21.60
N TYR A 919 -17.62 -9.62 21.74
CA TYR A 919 -16.89 -9.72 22.99
C TYR A 919 -16.47 -8.32 23.41
N PHE A 920 -17.02 -7.85 24.53
CA PHE A 920 -16.59 -6.62 25.19
C PHE A 920 -16.06 -7.00 26.57
N PRO A 921 -14.90 -6.44 27.01
CA PRO A 921 -14.38 -6.67 28.35
C PRO A 921 -15.50 -6.65 29.39
N TRP A 922 -15.54 -7.65 30.27
CA TRP A 922 -16.74 -7.93 31.07
C TRP A 922 -17.07 -6.83 32.09
N ASP A 923 -16.09 -5.97 32.38
CA ASP A 923 -16.21 -4.78 33.22
C ASP A 923 -16.78 -3.55 32.48
N TRP A 924 -16.92 -3.59 31.15
CA TRP A 924 -17.57 -2.51 30.41
C TRP A 924 -19.08 -2.49 30.67
N GLU A 925 -19.57 -1.41 31.26
CA GLU A 925 -21.01 -1.23 31.54
C GLU A 925 -21.81 -0.88 30.28
N PHE A 926 -21.16 -0.29 29.27
CA PHE A 926 -21.79 0.07 28.00
C PHE A 926 -20.84 -0.11 26.81
N CYS A 927 -21.41 -0.20 25.62
CA CYS A 927 -20.70 -0.01 24.37
C CYS A 927 -21.68 0.47 23.29
N ASN A 928 -21.41 1.61 22.68
CA ASN A 928 -22.20 2.15 21.59
C ASN A 928 -21.46 1.95 20.27
N VAL A 929 -22.10 1.29 19.32
CA VAL A 929 -21.57 1.09 17.97
C VAL A 929 -22.51 1.77 16.99
N SER A 930 -22.01 2.76 16.26
CA SER A 930 -22.78 3.47 15.24
C SER A 930 -22.33 3.06 13.84
N ASN A 931 -23.22 3.25 12.86
CA ASN A 931 -22.92 3.11 11.43
C ASN A 931 -22.38 1.73 11.00
N ILE A 932 -22.88 0.63 11.55
CA ILE A 932 -22.62 -0.70 10.99
C ILE A 932 -23.31 -0.76 9.61
N ARG A 933 -22.55 -1.05 8.55
CA ARG A 933 -23.06 -1.02 7.17
C ARG A 933 -23.03 -2.39 6.49
N MET A 934 -24.08 -2.67 5.73
CA MET A 934 -24.15 -3.78 4.77
C MET A 934 -25.02 -3.34 3.60
N LYS A 935 -24.45 -3.27 2.38
CA LYS A 935 -25.14 -2.72 1.21
C LYS A 935 -25.70 -1.32 1.51
N ASN A 936 -27.02 -1.16 1.41
CA ASN A 936 -27.75 0.08 1.68
C ASN A 936 -28.44 0.04 3.05
N ALA A 937 -28.12 -0.92 3.91
CA ALA A 937 -28.61 -1.03 5.27
C ALA A 937 -27.59 -0.43 6.25
N SER A 938 -28.12 0.25 7.27
CA SER A 938 -27.37 0.72 8.44
C SER A 938 -27.96 0.13 9.72
N LEU A 939 -27.10 -0.08 10.71
CA LEU A 939 -27.44 -0.57 12.03
C LEU A 939 -26.61 0.19 13.08
N ASN A 940 -27.27 0.70 14.12
CA ASN A 940 -26.62 1.13 15.35
C ASN A 940 -26.93 0.12 16.45
N MET A 941 -25.96 -0.16 17.32
CA MET A 941 -26.08 -1.08 18.44
C MET A 941 -25.66 -0.38 19.74
N ASP A 942 -26.53 -0.41 20.73
CA ASP A 942 -26.26 0.06 22.10
C ASP A 942 -26.30 -1.11 23.07
N MET A 943 -25.16 -1.46 23.66
CA MET A 943 -25.05 -2.46 24.72
C MET A 943 -25.06 -1.75 26.08
N LYS A 944 -25.85 -2.27 27.03
CA LYS A 944 -25.83 -1.87 28.44
C LYS A 944 -25.90 -3.10 29.36
N ARG A 945 -25.08 -3.11 30.41
CA ARG A 945 -25.15 -4.10 31.50
C ARG A 945 -25.73 -3.44 32.75
N ASN A 946 -26.78 -4.03 33.32
CA ASN A 946 -27.38 -3.60 34.57
C ASN A 946 -27.70 -4.82 35.43
N GLY A 947 -26.90 -5.08 36.46
CA GLY A 947 -26.99 -6.30 37.27
C GLY A 947 -26.93 -7.55 36.39
N ASP A 948 -27.92 -8.43 36.56
CA ASP A 948 -28.03 -9.71 35.84
C ASP A 948 -28.60 -9.60 34.42
N ILE A 949 -28.82 -8.38 33.92
CA ILE A 949 -29.40 -8.14 32.60
C ILE A 949 -28.40 -7.43 31.70
N THR A 950 -28.12 -8.02 30.54
CA THR A 950 -27.44 -7.34 29.42
C THR A 950 -28.45 -7.05 28.33
N THR A 951 -28.58 -5.78 27.96
CA THR A 951 -29.51 -5.32 26.91
C THR A 951 -28.71 -4.85 25.70
N TYR A 952 -29.11 -5.29 24.52
CA TYR A 952 -28.65 -4.77 23.24
C TYR A 952 -29.83 -4.12 22.52
N THR A 953 -29.72 -2.84 22.22
CA THR A 953 -30.70 -2.11 21.42
C THR A 953 -30.14 -1.90 20.03
N PHE A 954 -30.90 -2.32 19.03
CA PHE A 954 -30.55 -2.28 17.62
C PHE A 954 -31.48 -1.33 16.89
N ASN A 955 -30.94 -0.24 16.33
CA ASN A 955 -31.71 0.67 15.50
C ASN A 955 -31.29 0.47 14.04
N SER A 956 -32.21 0.01 13.19
CA SER A 956 -31.93 -0.24 11.78
C SER A 956 -32.84 0.52 10.84
N GLY A 957 -32.30 0.94 9.69
CA GLY A 957 -33.09 1.52 8.60
C GLY A 957 -33.71 0.50 7.62
N LYS A 958 -33.41 -0.80 7.74
CA LYS A 958 -33.82 -1.84 6.79
C LYS A 958 -34.05 -3.19 7.49
N ASN A 959 -34.75 -4.09 6.81
CA ASN A 959 -34.97 -5.45 7.31
C ASN A 959 -33.87 -6.42 6.82
N PHE A 960 -33.33 -7.23 7.72
CA PHE A 960 -32.40 -8.32 7.42
C PHE A 960 -32.41 -9.36 8.55
N ILE A 961 -31.72 -10.48 8.36
CA ILE A 961 -31.54 -11.47 9.43
C ILE A 961 -30.23 -11.17 10.16
N LEU A 962 -30.30 -11.05 11.49
CA LEU A 962 -29.14 -10.94 12.35
C LEU A 962 -28.83 -12.30 12.99
N ASP A 963 -27.67 -12.85 12.68
CA ASP A 963 -27.06 -13.98 13.37
C ASP A 963 -26.26 -13.42 14.57
N PHE A 964 -26.79 -13.54 15.80
CA PHE A 964 -26.27 -12.88 16.98
C PHE A 964 -25.62 -13.86 17.96
N ASN A 965 -24.35 -13.60 18.27
CA ASN A 965 -23.45 -14.51 19.01
C ASN A 965 -22.68 -13.82 20.16
N PRO A 966 -23.33 -13.09 21.09
CA PRO A 966 -22.63 -12.39 22.17
C PRO A 966 -21.87 -13.36 23.08
N VAL A 967 -20.71 -12.92 23.57
CA VAL A 967 -19.83 -13.68 24.47
C VAL A 967 -20.05 -13.27 25.92
N LEU A 968 -20.21 -14.27 26.79
CA LEU A 968 -20.37 -14.14 28.23
C LEU A 968 -19.21 -14.84 28.96
N PRO A 969 -18.95 -14.51 30.24
CA PRO A 969 -17.96 -15.22 31.04
C PRO A 969 -18.22 -16.74 31.12
N LEU A 970 -17.16 -17.51 31.40
CA LEU A 970 -17.29 -18.94 31.64
C LEU A 970 -18.19 -19.20 32.87
N ASN A 971 -18.86 -20.36 32.90
CA ASN A 971 -19.80 -20.75 33.97
C ASN A 971 -20.98 -19.75 34.17
N THR A 972 -21.42 -19.06 33.12
CA THR A 972 -22.61 -18.20 33.17
C THR A 972 -23.88 -19.03 32.97
N ALA A 973 -24.83 -18.95 33.91
CA ALA A 973 -26.17 -19.52 33.77
C ALA A 973 -27.10 -18.54 33.03
N ILE A 974 -27.95 -19.05 32.15
CA ILE A 974 -28.86 -18.25 31.32
C ILE A 974 -30.29 -18.55 31.71
N ASP A 975 -30.98 -17.55 32.25
CA ASP A 975 -32.37 -17.67 32.70
C ASP A 975 -33.33 -17.44 31.53
N ALA A 976 -33.05 -16.44 30.69
CA ALA A 976 -33.81 -16.16 29.49
C ALA A 976 -33.00 -15.33 28.47
N VAL A 977 -33.28 -15.58 27.18
CA VAL A 977 -32.93 -14.66 26.09
C VAL A 977 -34.24 -14.20 25.46
N LEU A 978 -34.46 -12.88 25.46
CA LEU A 978 -35.66 -12.24 24.90
C LEU A 978 -35.27 -11.43 23.67
N VAL A 979 -36.05 -11.54 22.60
CA VAL A 979 -35.98 -10.66 21.43
C VAL A 979 -37.32 -9.96 21.30
N ASN A 980 -37.33 -8.64 21.38
CA ASN A 980 -38.54 -7.80 21.39
C ASN A 980 -39.58 -8.30 22.42
N GLY A 981 -39.11 -8.62 23.63
CA GLY A 981 -39.94 -9.13 24.73
C GLY A 981 -40.35 -10.61 24.63
N LYS A 982 -40.00 -11.33 23.55
CA LYS A 982 -40.36 -12.75 23.34
C LYS A 982 -39.18 -13.66 23.58
N LYS A 983 -39.38 -14.75 24.33
CA LYS A 983 -38.34 -15.78 24.56
C LYS A 983 -37.95 -16.43 23.23
N VAL A 984 -36.64 -16.58 23.00
CA VAL A 984 -36.09 -17.26 21.83
C VAL A 984 -35.26 -18.48 22.23
N LYS A 985 -35.16 -19.46 21.32
CA LYS A 985 -34.22 -20.58 21.47
C LYS A 985 -32.82 -20.11 21.10
N TYR A 986 -31.82 -20.64 21.81
CA TYR A 986 -30.41 -20.33 21.61
C TYR A 986 -29.56 -21.59 21.82
N ALA A 987 -28.38 -21.62 21.21
CA ALA A 987 -27.36 -22.62 21.48
C ALA A 987 -26.27 -22.01 22.37
N LYS A 988 -25.83 -22.74 23.41
CA LYS A 988 -24.65 -22.39 24.20
C LYS A 988 -23.42 -23.05 23.58
N ILE A 989 -22.39 -22.27 23.30
CA ILE A 989 -21.13 -22.76 22.74
C ILE A 989 -20.02 -22.31 23.68
N VAL A 990 -19.44 -23.24 24.43
CA VAL A 990 -18.27 -22.98 25.28
C VAL A 990 -17.02 -22.90 24.40
N LYS A 991 -16.21 -21.88 24.65
CA LYS A 991 -14.95 -21.56 23.97
C LYS A 991 -13.84 -21.41 25.02
N PRO A 992 -12.56 -21.37 24.62
CA PRO A 992 -11.44 -21.29 25.57
C PRO A 992 -11.59 -20.17 26.61
N GLU A 993 -11.97 -18.96 26.19
CA GLU A 993 -12.03 -17.77 27.07
C GLU A 993 -13.45 -17.21 27.23
N GLY A 994 -14.48 -18.05 27.14
CA GLY A 994 -15.87 -17.61 27.35
C GLY A 994 -16.94 -18.56 26.81
N MET A 995 -18.20 -18.17 26.96
CA MET A 995 -19.36 -18.89 26.42
C MET A 995 -20.16 -17.97 25.49
N SER A 996 -20.34 -18.38 24.24
CA SER A 996 -21.18 -17.67 23.26
C SER A 996 -22.62 -18.20 23.27
N LEU A 997 -23.59 -17.30 23.12
CA LEU A 997 -24.99 -17.65 22.85
C LEU A 997 -25.30 -17.43 21.38
N SER A 998 -25.61 -18.48 20.62
CA SER A 998 -25.91 -18.36 19.19
C SER A 998 -27.40 -18.50 18.89
N PHE A 999 -27.97 -17.49 18.22
CA PHE A 999 -29.35 -17.48 17.74
C PHE A 999 -29.51 -16.47 16.60
N SER A 1000 -30.57 -16.62 15.80
CA SER A 1000 -30.87 -15.72 14.68
C SER A 1000 -32.26 -15.12 14.84
N PHE A 1001 -32.42 -13.86 14.46
CA PHE A 1001 -33.72 -13.20 14.45
C PHE A 1001 -33.85 -12.18 13.31
N PRO A 1002 -35.07 -11.91 12.83
CA PRO A 1002 -35.31 -10.82 11.90
C PRO A 1002 -35.15 -9.47 12.61
N VAL A 1003 -34.29 -8.62 12.07
CA VAL A 1003 -34.22 -7.20 12.44
C VAL A 1003 -35.24 -6.48 11.57
N HIS A 1004 -36.13 -5.72 12.22
CA HIS A 1004 -37.10 -4.86 11.55
C HIS A 1004 -36.61 -3.42 11.50
N ASN A 1005 -37.09 -2.65 10.52
CA ASN A 1005 -36.90 -1.20 10.49
C ASN A 1005 -37.36 -0.55 11.81
N GLY A 1006 -36.54 0.34 12.36
CA GLY A 1006 -36.72 0.93 13.68
C GLY A 1006 -35.93 0.18 14.76
N GLN A 1007 -36.47 0.21 15.98
CA GLN A 1007 -35.82 -0.33 17.16
C GLN A 1007 -36.13 -1.83 17.34
N ASN A 1008 -35.11 -2.61 17.68
CA ASN A 1008 -35.20 -4.01 18.08
C ASN A 1008 -34.38 -4.18 19.36
N VAL A 1009 -34.83 -5.02 20.29
CA VAL A 1009 -34.19 -5.17 21.60
C VAL A 1009 -33.91 -6.64 21.88
N VAL A 1010 -32.69 -6.93 22.33
CA VAL A 1010 -32.29 -8.23 22.85
C VAL A 1010 -31.95 -8.08 24.33
N GLU A 1011 -32.59 -8.87 25.19
CA GLU A 1011 -32.28 -8.92 26.62
C GLU A 1011 -31.77 -10.32 26.99
N ILE A 1012 -30.62 -10.36 27.65
CA ILE A 1012 -30.00 -11.59 28.16
C ILE A 1012 -30.03 -11.50 29.68
N LYS A 1013 -30.84 -12.36 30.29
CA LYS A 1013 -30.93 -12.51 31.75
C LYS A 1013 -30.03 -13.67 32.16
N ALA A 1014 -28.99 -13.36 32.91
CA ALA A 1014 -27.93 -14.30 33.22
C ALA A 1014 -27.32 -14.04 34.60
N ARG A 1015 -26.97 -15.12 35.28
CA ARG A 1015 -26.41 -15.12 36.64
C ARG A 1015 -25.12 -15.94 36.72
N GLY A 1016 -24.32 -15.67 37.75
CA GLY A 1016 -22.99 -16.27 37.88
C GLY A 1016 -22.04 -15.79 36.78
N GLY A 1017 -21.00 -16.59 36.51
CA GLY A 1017 -19.98 -16.26 35.53
C GLY A 1017 -18.70 -15.75 36.17
N ILE A 1018 -17.56 -16.23 35.66
CA ILE A 1018 -16.22 -15.85 36.10
C ILE A 1018 -15.25 -15.85 34.91
N GLY A 1019 -14.31 -14.91 34.91
CA GLY A 1019 -13.25 -14.83 33.89
C GLY A 1019 -12.25 -13.70 34.15
N VAL A 1020 -11.04 -13.83 33.63
CA VAL A 1020 -9.97 -12.82 33.76
C VAL A 1020 -10.02 -11.75 32.67
N LEU A 1021 -10.00 -10.48 33.08
CA LEU A 1021 -10.03 -9.35 32.16
C LEU A 1021 -8.71 -9.21 31.38
N PRO A 1022 -8.72 -8.54 30.21
CA PRO A 1022 -7.50 -8.24 29.47
C PRO A 1022 -6.43 -7.55 30.32
N VAL A 1023 -5.18 -8.00 30.17
CA VAL A 1023 -4.03 -7.48 30.91
C VAL A 1023 -3.30 -6.46 30.06
N PHE A 1024 -3.13 -5.25 30.60
CA PHE A 1024 -2.34 -4.20 29.98
C PHE A 1024 -1.23 -3.75 30.92
N THR A 1025 -0.01 -3.64 30.39
CA THR A 1025 1.14 -3.07 31.09
C THR A 1025 1.54 -1.82 30.32
N ASP A 1026 1.34 -0.63 30.92
CA ASP A 1026 1.77 0.61 30.27
C ASP A 1026 3.30 0.64 30.11
N PHE A 1027 3.78 1.28 29.05
CA PHE A 1027 5.18 1.28 28.64
C PHE A 1027 5.60 2.67 28.13
N LYS A 1028 6.89 2.97 28.23
CA LYS A 1028 7.52 4.21 27.80
C LYS A 1028 8.71 3.93 26.87
N PRO A 1029 9.05 4.87 25.96
CA PRO A 1029 10.19 4.69 25.07
C PRO A 1029 11.46 4.32 25.85
N GLY A 1030 12.10 3.22 25.46
CA GLY A 1030 13.26 2.65 26.13
C GLY A 1030 12.98 1.52 27.13
N ASP A 1031 11.72 1.25 27.47
CA ASP A 1031 11.37 0.15 28.37
C ASP A 1031 11.64 -1.23 27.75
N SER A 1032 12.04 -2.19 28.58
CA SER A 1032 12.11 -3.61 28.21
C SER A 1032 10.74 -4.29 28.33
N SER A 1033 10.45 -5.23 27.43
CA SER A 1033 9.21 -6.02 27.48
C SER A 1033 9.10 -6.79 28.79
N SER A 1034 7.96 -6.67 29.47
CA SER A 1034 7.79 -7.24 30.82
C SER A 1034 6.33 -7.45 31.23
N ASN A 1035 5.42 -7.61 30.26
CA ASN A 1035 4.01 -7.86 30.46
C ASN A 1035 3.72 -9.27 31.03
N LEU A 1036 2.58 -9.38 31.72
CA LEU A 1036 2.00 -10.66 32.13
C LEU A 1036 1.09 -11.17 31.02
N GLN A 1037 1.20 -12.45 30.72
CA GLN A 1037 0.30 -13.19 29.85
C GLN A 1037 -0.55 -14.15 30.66
N VAL A 1038 -1.83 -14.25 30.33
CA VAL A 1038 -2.71 -15.31 30.83
C VAL A 1038 -2.77 -16.36 29.75
N THR A 1039 -2.02 -17.46 29.88
CA THR A 1039 -1.82 -18.43 28.80
C THR A 1039 -2.94 -19.46 28.69
N ALA A 1040 -3.72 -19.67 29.75
CA ALA A 1040 -4.88 -20.54 29.72
C ALA A 1040 -5.85 -20.22 30.87
N GLU A 1041 -7.11 -20.57 30.66
CA GLU A 1041 -8.15 -20.58 31.67
C GLU A 1041 -8.95 -21.87 31.56
N LYS A 1042 -9.43 -22.38 32.69
CA LYS A 1042 -10.37 -23.51 32.70
C LYS A 1042 -11.23 -23.49 33.95
N ILE A 1043 -12.40 -24.09 33.85
CA ILE A 1043 -13.27 -24.37 34.99
C ILE A 1043 -13.48 -25.88 35.07
N GLU A 1044 -13.15 -26.45 36.21
CA GLU A 1044 -13.40 -27.84 36.58
C GLU A 1044 -14.09 -27.82 37.95
N ASP A 1045 -15.30 -28.38 38.03
CA ASP A 1045 -16.18 -28.27 39.19
C ASP A 1045 -16.38 -26.80 39.64
N ASN A 1046 -16.05 -26.51 40.90
CA ASN A 1046 -16.15 -25.20 41.55
C ASN A 1046 -14.78 -24.47 41.61
N ILE A 1047 -13.84 -24.88 40.74
CA ILE A 1047 -12.48 -24.33 40.70
C ILE A 1047 -12.21 -23.72 39.32
N TYR A 1048 -11.96 -22.41 39.31
CA TYR A 1048 -11.51 -21.68 38.14
C TYR A 1048 -9.99 -21.52 38.20
N THR A 1049 -9.31 -22.12 37.23
CA THR A 1049 -7.85 -22.15 37.14
C THR A 1049 -7.36 -21.22 36.06
N ILE A 1050 -6.36 -20.39 36.39
CA ILE A 1050 -5.70 -19.46 35.48
C ILE A 1050 -4.22 -19.82 35.41
N GLN A 1051 -3.69 -19.99 34.20
CA GLN A 1051 -2.25 -20.12 33.98
C GLN A 1051 -1.71 -18.78 33.48
N THR A 1052 -0.59 -18.35 34.05
CA THR A 1052 0.07 -17.11 33.63
C THR A 1052 1.55 -17.30 33.35
N SER A 1053 2.10 -16.45 32.48
CA SER A 1053 3.51 -16.38 32.11
C SER A 1053 4.00 -14.93 32.14
N GLY A 1054 5.20 -14.68 32.66
CA GLY A 1054 5.73 -13.34 32.82
C GLY A 1054 7.20 -13.28 33.21
N THR A 1055 7.73 -12.08 33.41
CA THR A 1055 9.11 -11.88 33.86
C THR A 1055 9.32 -12.56 35.22
N PRO A 1056 10.36 -13.40 35.39
CA PRO A 1056 10.65 -14.08 36.65
C PRO A 1056 10.71 -13.11 37.84
N GLU A 1057 10.22 -13.55 38.99
CA GLU A 1057 10.19 -12.82 40.27
C GLU A 1057 9.43 -11.49 40.30
N LYS A 1058 8.99 -10.97 39.15
CA LYS A 1058 8.21 -9.74 39.05
C LYS A 1058 6.80 -9.96 39.62
N SER A 1059 6.28 -8.91 40.27
CA SER A 1059 4.89 -8.89 40.75
C SER A 1059 3.97 -8.24 39.74
N TYR A 1060 2.77 -8.77 39.61
CA TYR A 1060 1.75 -8.33 38.66
C TYR A 1060 0.39 -8.21 39.31
N ASP A 1061 -0.41 -7.28 38.80
CA ASP A 1061 -1.81 -7.12 39.14
C ASP A 1061 -2.69 -7.79 38.09
N LEU A 1062 -3.72 -8.49 38.55
CA LEU A 1062 -4.71 -9.18 37.72
C LEU A 1062 -6.12 -8.79 38.15
N LYS A 1063 -7.02 -8.59 37.19
CA LYS A 1063 -8.43 -8.29 37.47
C LYS A 1063 -9.30 -9.45 36.98
N ILE A 1064 -10.13 -9.98 37.86
CA ILE A 1064 -11.08 -11.04 37.56
C ILE A 1064 -12.48 -10.44 37.63
N PHE A 1065 -13.26 -10.62 36.57
CA PHE A 1065 -14.69 -10.39 36.61
C PHE A 1065 -15.37 -11.64 37.19
N THR A 1066 -16.18 -11.46 38.24
CA THR A 1066 -16.94 -12.55 38.85
C THR A 1066 -18.26 -12.05 39.40
N ARG A 1067 -19.32 -12.84 39.19
CA ARG A 1067 -20.60 -12.71 39.92
C ARG A 1067 -20.80 -13.85 40.91
N GLN A 1068 -19.77 -14.67 41.11
CA GLN A 1068 -19.79 -15.80 42.01
C GLN A 1068 -19.20 -15.39 43.36
N HIS A 1069 -19.69 -16.02 44.42
CA HIS A 1069 -19.07 -15.88 45.73
C HIS A 1069 -17.71 -16.58 45.71
N ILE A 1070 -16.65 -15.86 46.08
CA ILE A 1070 -15.29 -16.39 46.08
C ILE A 1070 -14.96 -16.85 47.51
N ASP A 1071 -14.64 -18.14 47.66
CA ASP A 1071 -14.32 -18.72 48.95
C ASP A 1071 -12.83 -18.60 49.26
N LYS A 1072 -11.99 -18.89 48.26
CA LYS A 1072 -10.54 -18.97 48.41
C LYS A 1072 -9.83 -18.71 47.09
N VAL A 1073 -8.66 -18.07 47.18
CA VAL A 1073 -7.72 -17.93 46.06
C VAL A 1073 -6.37 -18.53 46.46
N ASP A 1074 -5.88 -19.48 45.66
CA ASP A 1074 -4.54 -20.05 45.77
C ASP A 1074 -3.64 -19.48 44.68
N GLY A 1075 -2.36 -19.25 45.00
CA GLY A 1075 -1.35 -18.80 44.04
C GLY A 1075 -1.25 -17.28 43.85
N ALA A 1076 -2.21 -16.50 44.33
CA ALA A 1076 -2.22 -15.04 44.32
C ALA A 1076 -2.85 -14.47 45.63
N GLU A 1077 -2.58 -13.21 45.93
CA GLU A 1077 -3.14 -12.48 47.06
C GLU A 1077 -4.33 -11.61 46.59
N ILE A 1078 -5.46 -11.65 47.31
CA ILE A 1078 -6.57 -10.73 47.07
C ILE A 1078 -6.20 -9.37 47.64
N THR A 1079 -6.04 -8.36 46.78
CA THR A 1079 -5.73 -6.99 47.22
C THR A 1079 -6.98 -6.15 47.41
N LYS A 1080 -8.04 -6.43 46.64
CA LYS A 1080 -9.28 -5.65 46.65
C LYS A 1080 -10.43 -6.47 46.06
N GLN A 1081 -11.65 -6.23 46.53
CA GLN A 1081 -12.88 -6.72 45.90
C GLN A 1081 -13.92 -5.60 45.89
N GLU A 1082 -14.40 -5.23 44.71
CA GLU A 1082 -15.39 -4.17 44.53
C GLU A 1082 -16.36 -4.53 43.40
N ASN A 1083 -17.66 -4.38 43.66
CA ASN A 1083 -18.71 -4.75 42.71
C ASN A 1083 -18.53 -6.21 42.23
N ASN A 1084 -18.43 -6.43 40.92
CA ASN A 1084 -18.18 -7.73 40.29
C ASN A 1084 -16.69 -7.93 39.92
N LEU A 1085 -15.77 -7.22 40.59
CA LEU A 1085 -14.34 -7.26 40.31
C LEU A 1085 -13.55 -7.75 41.52
N LEU A 1086 -12.69 -8.74 41.29
CA LEU A 1086 -11.69 -9.24 42.23
C LEU A 1086 -10.31 -8.85 41.71
N PHE A 1087 -9.53 -8.13 42.53
CA PHE A 1087 -8.18 -7.69 42.22
C PHE A 1087 -7.19 -8.61 42.92
N LEU A 1088 -6.29 -9.18 42.14
CA LEU A 1088 -5.29 -10.13 42.61
C LEU A 1088 -3.90 -9.59 42.38
N LYS A 1089 -2.99 -9.88 43.29
CA LYS A 1089 -1.56 -9.66 43.14
C LYS A 1089 -0.82 -10.99 43.16
N LEU A 1090 -0.01 -11.24 42.16
CA LEU A 1090 0.80 -12.46 42.07
C LEU A 1090 2.28 -12.11 41.89
N ARG A 1091 3.15 -12.97 42.40
CA ARG A 1091 4.59 -12.93 42.12
C ARG A 1091 4.94 -14.12 41.24
N MET A 1092 5.60 -13.86 40.12
CA MET A 1092 6.02 -14.91 39.19
C MET A 1092 7.07 -15.82 39.83
N SER A 1093 7.02 -17.10 39.46
CA SER A 1093 8.08 -18.05 39.82
C SER A 1093 9.40 -17.67 39.15
N GLU A 1094 10.48 -18.31 39.60
CA GLU A 1094 11.72 -18.38 38.80
C GLU A 1094 11.44 -19.04 37.44
N ALA A 1095 12.29 -18.73 36.48
CA ALA A 1095 12.32 -19.40 35.19
C ALA A 1095 12.75 -20.87 35.38
N SER A 1096 12.09 -21.81 34.71
CA SER A 1096 12.44 -23.23 34.76
C SER A 1096 13.05 -23.71 33.45
N GLY A 1097 14.20 -24.40 33.52
CA GLY A 1097 14.85 -25.01 32.36
C GLY A 1097 15.38 -23.97 31.36
N LYS A 1098 14.98 -24.11 30.08
CA LYS A 1098 15.37 -23.17 28.99
C LYS A 1098 14.38 -22.02 28.79
N ASN A 1099 13.29 -21.96 29.55
CA ASN A 1099 12.30 -20.89 29.41
C ASN A 1099 12.82 -19.61 30.08
N LYS A 1100 12.77 -18.48 29.37
CA LYS A 1100 13.16 -17.16 29.89
C LYS A 1100 12.12 -16.57 30.86
N TYR A 1101 10.89 -17.08 30.81
CA TYR A 1101 9.75 -16.57 31.57
C TYR A 1101 9.36 -17.53 32.69
N GLY A 1102 8.90 -16.97 33.82
CA GLY A 1102 8.31 -17.75 34.91
C GLY A 1102 6.87 -18.13 34.60
N SER A 1103 6.32 -19.10 35.32
CA SER A 1103 4.92 -19.52 35.20
C SER A 1103 4.23 -19.53 36.56
N ARG A 1104 2.95 -19.15 36.62
CA ARG A 1104 2.18 -19.18 37.86
C ARG A 1104 0.77 -19.70 37.58
N GLU A 1105 0.34 -20.64 38.40
CA GLU A 1105 -1.05 -21.11 38.43
C GLU A 1105 -1.79 -20.40 39.56
N ILE A 1106 -3.00 -19.92 39.26
CA ILE A 1106 -3.94 -19.35 40.22
C ILE A 1106 -5.17 -20.23 40.22
N ARG A 1107 -5.66 -20.63 41.41
CA ARG A 1107 -6.92 -21.37 41.56
C ARG A 1107 -7.89 -20.56 42.40
N ILE A 1108 -9.07 -20.29 41.84
CA ILE A 1108 -10.13 -19.54 42.49
C ILE A 1108 -11.28 -20.51 42.77
N HIS A 1109 -11.57 -20.73 44.05
CA HIS A 1109 -12.65 -21.58 44.53
C HIS A 1109 -13.89 -20.72 44.73
N PHE A 1110 -15.03 -21.16 44.18
CA PHE A 1110 -16.29 -20.43 44.23
C PHE A 1110 -17.48 -21.36 44.51
N ASN A 1111 -18.60 -20.82 44.98
CA ASN A 1111 -19.84 -21.56 45.25
C ASN A 1111 -20.99 -21.24 44.31
#